data_AF-A0A7Y3C408-F1
#
_entry.id   AF-A0A7Y3C408-F1
#
_cell.length_a   1.000
_cell.length_b   1.000
_cell.length_c   1.000
_cell.angle_alpha   90.00
_cell.angle_beta   90.00
_cell.angle_gamma   90.00
#
_symmetry.space_group_name_H-M   'P 1'
#
loop_
_entity.id
_entity.type
_entity.pdbx_description
1 polymer ?
#
loop_
_entity_poly.entity_id
_entity_poly.type
_entity_poly.pdbx_seq_one_letter_code
_entity_poly.pdbx_strand_id
1 'polypeptide(L)'
;VSPLLWKPIRPGLSAGRVQTVALRLICEREDEIRAFVQEEYWSILAHLQREEQAFEAKLHHIDGKAFKLENEEQAKSVLDAVGSVPFKVTSVKRRERRKNPSAPFTTSTLQQEAAKRLRYSARRTMSNAQRLYEGQEIGGRGQIGLITYMRTDSTRVSPGAVNQAREWIENEFDEKYIPKAPRLYGGNQQAAAQDAHEAIRPTDVTILPSEAERYLEPDQAKLYELIWMRFVASQMSPAVYDTTTADFALEGADGRAYLFRATGSIVKFDGFTRLYLEATEAGDKQRLDDLEPLPELSEGITAQLEKLEPRQHFTQPPPRFSEASLVKELEKLGIGRPSTYASIISVIVDRGYVELEQRRFHPTDLGEVVSKLLVRVLPNIFDADFTSRMEGELDKIEEGDADWRKLLADFYPRLMSRIEEGEANSDEIIKEILAAEGETCDKCGRPMLVRWNRYGRFLGCSGYPECKSTRSLDGFDPSGEELGQHPEEGRPVLLKNGPYGPYVELESPSEDEKPKRVSLPKGVEPADVDLAYALKLLELPKTVGQDPKTGEDLVTGIGRYGPFVRRGKVFASLRSVSDLWDVSPEDASALIEAKKAGKRLPLKELGAHPDSGAEISVMSGRYGPYVTDGDINATIPKGTDPEEVDLQMAVEMLAEKAAKGGGKGRRKSKKSSKKK
;
A
#
# COMPACT_ATOMS: atom_id res chain seq x y z
N VAL A 1 -12.47 -24.83 12.59
CA VAL A 1 -12.09 -23.44 12.96
C VAL A 1 -13.08 -22.39 12.46
N SER A 2 -13.26 -22.14 11.15
CA SER A 2 -14.15 -21.05 10.68
C SER A 2 -15.56 -21.00 11.31
N PRO A 3 -16.25 -22.15 11.57
CA PRO A 3 -17.52 -22.14 12.30
C PRO A 3 -17.49 -21.46 13.68
N LEU A 4 -16.34 -21.47 14.36
CA LEU A 4 -16.13 -20.77 15.64
C LEU A 4 -16.33 -19.26 15.53
N LEU A 5 -16.17 -18.69 14.34
CA LEU A 5 -16.35 -17.25 14.09
C LEU A 5 -17.79 -16.90 13.71
N TRP A 6 -18.55 -17.86 13.16
CA TRP A 6 -19.83 -17.54 12.51
C TRP A 6 -20.94 -17.20 13.49
N LYS A 7 -21.05 -17.96 14.57
CA LYS A 7 -22.04 -17.74 15.64
C LYS A 7 -21.75 -16.46 16.44
N PRO A 8 -20.51 -16.20 16.91
CA PRO A 8 -20.23 -15.00 17.72
C PRO A 8 -20.13 -13.70 16.90
N ILE A 9 -19.59 -13.76 15.67
CA ILE A 9 -19.28 -12.55 14.89
C ILE A 9 -20.23 -12.41 13.71
N ARG A 10 -20.02 -13.18 12.62
CA ARG A 10 -20.92 -13.27 11.46
C ARG A 10 -20.62 -14.46 10.56
N PRO A 11 -21.62 -14.97 9.81
CA PRO A 11 -21.39 -15.97 8.76
C PRO A 11 -20.44 -15.48 7.66
N GLY A 12 -19.71 -16.40 7.03
CA GLY A 12 -18.84 -16.11 5.89
C GLY A 12 -17.42 -15.64 6.24
N LEU A 13 -17.09 -15.53 7.53
CA LEU A 13 -15.71 -15.36 8.00
C LEU A 13 -14.90 -16.63 7.78
N SER A 14 -13.60 -16.48 7.54
CA SER A 14 -12.70 -17.61 7.30
C SER A 14 -11.50 -17.51 8.23
N ALA A 15 -11.20 -18.59 8.93
CA ALA A 15 -9.94 -18.76 9.62
C ALA A 15 -9.05 -19.70 8.81
N GLY A 16 -7.78 -19.36 8.67
CA GLY A 16 -6.81 -20.22 8.01
C GLY A 16 -5.49 -20.14 8.74
N ARG A 17 -4.81 -21.28 8.92
CA ARG A 17 -3.62 -21.40 9.79
C ARG A 17 -2.61 -20.28 9.54
N VAL A 18 -2.20 -20.09 8.29
CA VAL A 18 -1.17 -19.11 7.93
C VAL A 18 -1.72 -17.69 7.86
N GLN A 19 -2.94 -17.51 7.33
CA GLN A 19 -3.56 -16.19 7.23
C GLN A 19 -3.85 -15.57 8.59
N THR A 20 -4.27 -16.38 9.56
CA THR A 20 -4.54 -15.92 10.93
C THR A 20 -3.25 -15.52 11.63
N VAL A 21 -2.12 -16.19 11.38
CA VAL A 21 -0.83 -15.76 11.95
C VAL A 21 -0.35 -14.45 11.32
N ALA A 22 -0.52 -14.27 10.00
CA ALA A 22 -0.20 -13.00 9.36
C ALA A 22 -1.07 -11.84 9.91
N LEU A 23 -2.37 -12.08 10.11
CA LEU A 23 -3.27 -11.12 10.76
C LEU A 23 -2.82 -10.83 12.20
N ARG A 24 -2.45 -11.86 12.96
CA ARG A 24 -1.95 -11.74 14.33
C ARG A 24 -0.74 -10.83 14.41
N LEU A 25 0.25 -10.99 13.53
CA LEU A 25 1.44 -10.12 13.49
C LEU A 25 1.06 -8.64 13.29
N ILE A 26 0.06 -8.37 12.44
CA ILE A 26 -0.42 -7.00 12.20
C ILE A 26 -1.14 -6.45 13.44
N CYS A 27 -2.00 -7.24 14.08
CA CYS A 27 -2.67 -6.84 15.31
C CYS A 27 -1.70 -6.63 16.48
N GLU A 28 -0.72 -7.52 16.67
CA GLU A 28 0.29 -7.37 17.72
C GLU A 28 1.16 -6.13 17.49
N ARG A 29 1.52 -5.82 16.23
CA ARG A 29 2.18 -4.55 15.89
C ARG A 29 1.30 -3.34 16.21
N GLU A 30 -0.01 -3.43 15.99
CA GLU A 30 -0.93 -2.34 16.34
C GLU A 30 -1.04 -2.16 17.87
N ASP A 31 -1.07 -3.26 18.62
CA ASP A 31 -1.06 -3.24 20.08
C ASP A 31 0.26 -2.65 20.62
N GLU A 32 1.42 -3.00 20.01
CA GLU A 32 2.72 -2.37 20.30
C GLU A 32 2.67 -0.85 20.07
N ILE A 33 2.07 -0.39 18.97
CA ILE A 33 1.94 1.03 18.65
C ILE A 33 1.03 1.75 19.65
N ARG A 34 -0.09 1.13 20.06
CA ARG A 34 -1.04 1.71 21.02
C ARG A 34 -0.49 1.77 22.44
N ALA A 35 0.28 0.75 22.84
CA ALA A 35 0.93 0.68 24.14
C ALA A 35 2.20 1.54 24.22
N PHE A 36 2.71 2.01 23.08
CA PHE A 36 3.94 2.79 23.01
C PHE A 36 3.78 4.14 23.68
N VAL A 37 4.55 4.36 24.75
CA VAL A 37 4.69 5.67 25.38
C VAL A 37 5.87 6.37 24.75
N GLN A 38 5.60 7.49 24.10
CA GLN A 38 6.62 8.31 23.49
C GLN A 38 7.53 8.92 24.56
N GLU A 39 8.83 8.72 24.41
CA GLU A 39 9.85 9.25 25.31
C GLU A 39 10.64 10.34 24.60
N GLU A 40 10.79 11.47 25.28
CA GLU A 40 11.67 12.55 24.84
C GLU A 40 13.14 12.13 24.98
N TYR A 41 13.94 12.49 23.98
CA TYR A 41 15.39 12.44 24.12
C TYR A 41 16.07 13.50 23.26
N TRP A 42 17.25 13.93 23.70
CA TRP A 42 18.03 14.95 23.01
C TRP A 42 19.31 14.37 22.43
N SER A 43 19.70 14.88 21.26
CA SER A 43 21.02 14.68 20.70
C SER A 43 21.71 16.03 20.54
N ILE A 44 23.02 16.08 20.75
CA ILE A 44 23.80 17.29 20.55
C ILE A 44 24.70 17.10 19.33
N LEU A 45 24.59 18.03 18.40
CA LEU A 45 25.43 18.12 17.21
C LEU A 45 26.35 19.33 17.34
N ALA A 46 27.61 19.14 16.99
CA ALA A 46 28.57 20.21 16.79
C ALA A 46 28.72 20.43 15.29
N HIS A 47 28.36 21.64 14.84
CA HIS A 47 28.66 22.14 13.51
C HIS A 47 30.09 22.64 13.52
N LEU A 48 30.96 21.91 12.82
CA LEU A 48 32.38 22.15 12.79
C LEU A 48 32.79 22.58 11.40
N GLN A 49 33.76 23.49 11.34
CA GLN A 49 34.38 23.94 10.11
C GLN A 49 35.87 23.62 10.13
N ARG A 50 36.36 23.10 9.00
CA ARG A 50 37.79 23.00 8.74
C ARG A 50 38.06 23.54 7.34
N GLU A 51 38.88 24.59 7.27
CA GLU A 51 39.14 25.30 6.02
C GLU A 51 37.81 25.78 5.40
N GLU A 52 37.50 25.43 4.16
CA GLU A 52 36.25 25.82 3.50
C GLU A 52 35.12 24.79 3.65
N GLN A 53 35.36 23.67 4.35
CA GLN A 53 34.41 22.56 4.43
C GLN A 53 33.78 22.45 5.83
N ALA A 54 32.46 22.55 5.88
CA ALA A 54 31.65 22.29 7.07
C ALA A 54 31.35 20.79 7.21
N PHE A 55 31.24 20.31 8.45
CA PHE A 55 30.85 18.95 8.78
C PHE A 55 30.23 18.86 10.18
N GLU A 56 29.43 17.81 10.42
CA GLU A 56 28.80 17.59 11.73
C GLU A 56 29.54 16.52 12.55
N ALA A 57 29.70 16.77 13.85
CA ALA A 57 30.07 15.76 14.83
C ALA A 57 28.95 15.58 15.86
N LYS A 58 28.56 14.34 16.16
CA LYS A 58 27.50 14.04 17.12
C LYS A 58 28.10 13.64 18.46
N LEU A 59 27.52 14.12 19.57
CA LEU A 59 27.86 13.63 20.90
C LEU A 59 27.57 12.12 20.96
N HIS A 60 28.62 11.36 21.24
CA HIS A 60 28.62 9.90 21.15
C HIS A 60 28.67 9.27 22.54
N HIS A 61 29.55 9.72 23.45
CA HIS A 61 29.65 9.21 24.82
C HIS A 61 29.83 10.35 25.84
N ILE A 62 29.41 10.10 27.09
CA ILE A 62 29.74 10.92 28.27
C ILE A 62 30.38 9.99 29.30
N ASP A 63 31.53 10.38 29.87
CA ASP A 63 32.33 9.61 30.82
C ASP A 63 32.62 8.17 30.35
N GLY A 64 32.89 8.03 29.04
CA GLY A 64 33.18 6.74 28.41
C GLY A 64 31.99 5.80 28.26
N LYS A 65 30.75 6.25 28.50
CA LYS A 65 29.52 5.45 28.41
C LYS A 65 28.51 6.03 27.44
N ALA A 66 27.64 5.16 26.91
CA ALA A 66 26.43 5.60 26.22
C ALA A 66 25.54 6.39 27.20
N PHE A 67 24.83 7.38 26.68
CA PHE A 67 24.02 8.30 27.46
C PHE A 67 22.61 8.43 26.87
N LYS A 68 21.68 8.95 27.67
CA LYS A 68 20.36 9.43 27.25
C LYS A 68 20.17 10.80 27.88
N LEU A 69 19.89 11.82 27.07
CA LEU A 69 19.51 13.15 27.55
C LEU A 69 17.98 13.20 27.49
N GLU A 70 17.32 13.18 28.64
CA GLU A 70 15.86 12.98 28.74
C GLU A 70 15.06 14.28 28.61
N ASN A 71 15.70 15.43 28.75
CA ASN A 71 15.04 16.74 28.72
C ASN A 71 15.99 17.87 28.29
N GLU A 72 15.42 19.04 28.05
CA GLU A 72 16.13 20.24 27.62
C GLU A 72 17.19 20.70 28.64
N GLU A 73 16.92 20.60 29.94
CA GLU A 73 17.86 21.01 30.99
C GLU A 73 19.16 20.20 30.94
N GLN A 74 19.06 18.87 30.77
CA GLN A 74 20.22 18.00 30.59
C GLN A 74 20.98 18.33 29.31
N ALA A 75 20.27 18.60 28.20
CA ALA A 75 20.90 19.01 26.95
C ALA A 75 21.65 20.33 27.13
N LYS A 76 21.04 21.33 27.77
CA LYS A 76 21.63 22.63 28.07
C LYS A 76 22.86 22.53 28.97
N SER A 77 22.80 21.69 30.00
CA SER A 77 23.97 21.43 30.86
C SER A 77 25.19 20.94 30.06
N VAL A 78 24.97 20.10 29.04
CA VAL A 78 26.08 19.65 28.18
C VAL A 78 26.56 20.77 27.25
N LEU A 79 25.65 21.58 26.69
CA LEU A 79 26.03 22.75 25.89
C LEU A 79 26.90 23.74 26.67
N ASP A 80 26.50 24.04 27.91
CA ASP A 80 27.22 24.94 28.80
C ASP A 80 28.60 24.37 29.17
N ALA A 81 28.69 23.04 29.36
CA ALA A 81 29.94 22.35 29.68
C ALA A 81 30.95 22.34 28.51
N VAL A 82 30.49 22.22 27.26
CA VAL A 82 31.38 22.04 26.09
C VAL A 82 31.50 23.27 25.20
N GLY A 83 30.67 24.31 25.38
CA GLY A 83 30.56 25.46 24.49
C GLY A 83 31.83 26.30 24.33
N SER A 84 32.69 26.32 25.34
CA SER A 84 33.98 27.02 25.32
C SER A 84 35.18 26.10 25.09
N VAL A 85 34.95 24.79 24.95
CA VAL A 85 36.02 23.79 24.85
C VAL A 85 36.43 23.60 23.38
N PRO A 86 37.74 23.70 23.04
CA PRO A 86 38.19 23.51 21.66
C PRO A 86 37.96 22.09 21.14
N PHE A 87 37.37 21.98 19.95
CA PHE A 87 37.16 20.71 19.25
C PHE A 87 38.46 20.20 18.60
N LYS A 88 39.37 19.70 19.43
CA LYS A 88 40.61 19.06 18.98
C LYS A 88 40.38 17.61 18.59
N VAL A 89 40.82 17.23 17.40
CA VAL A 89 40.78 15.86 16.89
C VAL A 89 41.71 15.00 17.72
N THR A 90 41.16 13.97 18.35
CA THR A 90 41.89 13.03 19.22
C THR A 90 42.20 11.71 18.56
N SER A 91 41.37 11.27 17.59
CA SER A 91 41.67 10.10 16.78
C SER A 91 41.04 10.23 15.40
N VAL A 92 41.77 9.79 14.37
CA VAL A 92 41.22 9.66 13.00
C VAL A 92 41.44 8.24 12.51
N LYS A 93 40.34 7.53 12.22
CA LYS A 93 40.36 6.16 11.71
C LYS A 93 39.83 6.15 10.28
N ARG A 94 40.70 5.78 9.33
CA ARG A 94 40.34 5.54 7.93
C ARG A 94 40.23 4.06 7.68
N ARG A 95 39.12 3.62 7.09
CA ARG A 95 38.88 2.21 6.77
C ARG A 95 38.25 2.08 5.40
N GLU A 96 38.85 1.24 4.57
CA GLU A 96 38.20 0.74 3.36
C GLU A 96 37.06 -0.21 3.76
N ARG A 97 35.85 0.07 3.29
CA ARG A 97 34.65 -0.74 3.48
C ARG A 97 34.16 -1.21 2.13
N ARG A 98 33.80 -2.50 2.04
CA ARG A 98 33.25 -3.11 0.83
C ARG A 98 31.79 -3.46 1.05
N LYS A 99 30.93 -3.05 0.11
CA LYS A 99 29.53 -3.44 0.03
C LYS A 99 29.40 -4.43 -1.10
N ASN A 100 29.06 -5.68 -0.78
CA ASN A 100 28.83 -6.70 -1.80
C ASN A 100 27.46 -6.50 -2.45
N PRO A 101 27.33 -6.84 -3.75
CA PRO A 101 26.02 -6.93 -4.37
C PRO A 101 25.17 -7.99 -3.71
N SER A 102 23.89 -7.68 -3.55
CA SER A 102 22.88 -8.60 -3.08
C SER A 102 22.69 -9.77 -4.06
N ALA A 103 22.18 -10.89 -3.53
CA ALA A 103 21.88 -12.08 -4.32
C ALA A 103 20.80 -11.81 -5.39
N PRO A 104 20.77 -12.63 -6.47
CA PRO A 104 19.63 -12.71 -7.38
C PRO A 104 18.31 -12.91 -6.63
N PHE A 105 17.20 -12.54 -7.26
CA PHE A 105 15.91 -12.56 -6.59
C PHE A 105 15.44 -13.97 -6.22
N THR A 106 14.96 -14.11 -4.98
CA THR A 106 13.96 -15.08 -4.58
C THR A 106 12.57 -14.46 -4.72
N THR A 107 11.50 -15.23 -4.52
CA THR A 107 10.13 -14.68 -4.55
C THR A 107 9.90 -13.63 -3.48
N SER A 108 10.40 -13.85 -2.26
CA SER A 108 10.28 -12.89 -1.15
C SER A 108 10.97 -11.58 -1.50
N THR A 109 12.25 -11.65 -1.90
CA THR A 109 13.05 -10.46 -2.21
C THR A 109 12.53 -9.71 -3.45
N LEU A 110 11.99 -10.41 -4.44
CA LEU A 110 11.31 -9.77 -5.58
C LEU A 110 10.05 -9.01 -5.14
N GLN A 111 9.21 -9.62 -4.30
CA GLN A 111 8.00 -8.96 -3.79
C GLN A 111 8.36 -7.72 -2.96
N GLN A 112 9.39 -7.82 -2.12
CA GLN A 112 9.89 -6.70 -1.32
C GLN A 112 10.37 -5.53 -2.19
N GLU A 113 11.27 -5.78 -3.15
CA GLU A 113 11.82 -4.73 -4.02
C GLU A 113 10.77 -4.17 -4.99
N ALA A 114 9.89 -5.00 -5.53
CA ALA A 114 8.78 -4.54 -6.38
C ALA A 114 7.79 -3.67 -5.60
N ALA A 115 7.52 -4.01 -4.33
CA ALA A 115 6.75 -3.14 -3.45
C ALA A 115 7.52 -1.82 -3.23
N LYS A 116 8.76 -1.84 -2.74
CA LYS A 116 9.49 -0.61 -2.42
C LYS A 116 9.69 0.31 -3.62
N ARG A 117 10.19 -0.22 -4.75
CA ARG A 117 10.59 0.53 -5.95
C ARG A 117 9.45 0.78 -6.93
N LEU A 118 8.64 -0.23 -7.23
CA LEU A 118 7.59 -0.16 -8.27
C LEU A 118 6.20 0.12 -7.69
N ARG A 119 6.04 0.07 -6.36
CA ARG A 119 4.75 0.21 -5.67
C ARG A 119 3.74 -0.86 -6.06
N TYR A 120 4.21 -2.05 -6.43
CA TYR A 120 3.35 -3.19 -6.74
C TYR A 120 2.98 -3.95 -5.47
N SER A 121 1.72 -4.38 -5.39
CA SER A 121 1.32 -5.39 -4.40
C SER A 121 1.91 -6.75 -4.77
N ALA A 122 2.06 -7.64 -3.80
CA ALA A 122 2.52 -9.01 -4.00
C ALA A 122 1.68 -9.72 -5.09
N ARG A 123 0.35 -9.51 -5.10
CA ARG A 123 -0.55 -10.05 -6.14
C ARG A 123 -0.19 -9.52 -7.53
N ARG A 124 0.05 -8.21 -7.67
CA ARG A 124 0.43 -7.58 -8.95
C ARG A 124 1.81 -8.02 -9.41
N THR A 125 2.78 -8.11 -8.49
CA THR A 125 4.12 -8.60 -8.78
C THR A 125 4.08 -10.04 -9.30
N MET A 126 3.40 -10.95 -8.59
CA MET A 126 3.32 -12.36 -8.99
C MET A 126 2.54 -12.55 -10.29
N SER A 127 1.47 -11.79 -10.52
CA SER A 127 0.72 -11.87 -11.79
C SER A 127 1.56 -11.41 -12.98
N ASN A 128 2.40 -10.38 -12.84
CA ASN A 128 3.28 -9.94 -13.91
C ASN A 128 4.45 -10.90 -14.11
N ALA A 129 5.05 -11.40 -13.03
CA ALA A 129 6.11 -12.40 -13.09
C ALA A 129 5.64 -13.70 -13.76
N GLN A 130 4.42 -14.17 -13.48
CA GLN A 130 3.81 -15.32 -14.17
C GLN A 130 3.79 -15.12 -15.69
N ARG A 131 3.34 -13.94 -16.16
CA ARG A 131 3.29 -13.63 -17.60
C ARG A 131 4.68 -13.54 -18.23
N LEU A 132 5.65 -12.98 -17.51
CA LEU A 132 7.05 -12.96 -17.95
C LEU A 132 7.61 -14.38 -18.08
N TYR A 133 7.26 -15.29 -17.17
CA TYR A 133 7.67 -16.69 -17.20
C TYR A 133 7.01 -17.48 -18.34
N GLU A 134 5.69 -17.35 -18.53
CA GLU A 134 4.93 -18.00 -19.62
C GLU A 134 5.35 -17.50 -21.01
N GLY A 135 5.88 -16.29 -21.07
CA GLY A 135 6.54 -15.72 -22.23
C GLY A 135 5.65 -14.83 -23.09
N GLN A 136 6.32 -14.02 -23.90
CA GLN A 136 5.70 -13.06 -24.81
C GLN A 136 6.41 -13.12 -26.17
N GLU A 137 5.73 -12.67 -27.23
CA GLU A 137 6.33 -12.55 -28.54
C GLU A 137 7.32 -11.38 -28.56
N ILE A 138 8.61 -11.69 -28.70
CA ILE A 138 9.71 -10.72 -28.76
C ILE A 138 10.20 -10.66 -30.20
N GLY A 139 10.22 -9.47 -30.79
CA GLY A 139 10.39 -9.27 -32.23
C GLY A 139 11.56 -10.03 -32.84
N GLY A 140 11.26 -10.88 -33.83
CA GLY A 140 12.25 -11.71 -34.53
C GLY A 140 12.77 -12.92 -33.73
N ARG A 141 12.47 -13.03 -32.43
CA ARG A 141 12.88 -14.13 -31.54
C ARG A 141 11.76 -15.12 -31.22
N GLY A 142 10.51 -14.81 -31.58
CA GLY A 142 9.34 -15.66 -31.32
C GLY A 142 8.83 -15.54 -29.88
N GLN A 143 8.03 -16.52 -29.45
CA GLN A 143 7.50 -16.55 -28.08
C GLN A 143 8.55 -17.12 -27.12
N ILE A 144 9.01 -16.29 -26.19
CA ILE A 144 10.07 -16.66 -25.23
C ILE A 144 9.63 -16.30 -23.81
N GLY A 145 9.81 -17.24 -22.88
CA GLY A 145 9.75 -16.98 -21.44
C GLY A 145 10.92 -16.09 -21.04
N LEU A 146 10.66 -14.87 -20.58
CA LEU A 146 11.68 -13.85 -20.31
C LEU A 146 12.40 -14.06 -18.98
N ILE A 147 11.77 -14.73 -18.02
CA ILE A 147 12.36 -14.99 -16.70
C ILE A 147 12.24 -16.47 -16.32
N THR A 148 13.10 -16.91 -15.41
CA THR A 148 12.99 -18.21 -14.73
C THR A 148 11.77 -18.27 -13.80
N TYR A 149 11.48 -19.46 -13.27
CA TYR A 149 10.30 -19.67 -12.44
C TYR A 149 10.29 -18.76 -11.20
N MET A 150 9.21 -17.99 -11.04
CA MET A 150 9.11 -16.91 -10.07
C MET A 150 8.70 -17.34 -8.65
N ARG A 151 8.46 -18.63 -8.41
CA ARG A 151 8.15 -19.19 -7.07
C ARG A 151 9.33 -20.05 -6.63
N THR A 152 10.32 -19.39 -6.03
CA THR A 152 11.61 -19.96 -5.64
C THR A 152 12.12 -19.26 -4.39
N ASP A 153 12.72 -20.02 -3.49
CA ASP A 153 13.50 -19.57 -2.34
C ASP A 153 15.01 -19.70 -2.59
N SER A 154 15.40 -20.24 -3.73
CA SER A 154 16.79 -20.42 -4.15
C SER A 154 17.38 -19.13 -4.71
N THR A 155 18.61 -18.83 -4.32
CA THR A 155 19.45 -17.79 -4.93
C THR A 155 20.43 -18.36 -5.96
N ARG A 156 20.37 -19.67 -6.23
CA ARG A 156 21.30 -20.37 -7.12
C ARG A 156 21.08 -19.96 -8.57
N VAL A 157 22.15 -19.89 -9.34
CA VAL A 157 22.11 -19.61 -10.78
C VAL A 157 23.03 -20.58 -11.51
N SER A 158 22.61 -21.09 -12.66
CA SER A 158 23.46 -21.95 -13.51
C SER A 158 24.73 -21.24 -13.99
N PRO A 159 25.84 -21.98 -14.17
CA PRO A 159 27.08 -21.44 -14.72
C PRO A 159 26.90 -20.72 -16.06
N GLY A 160 26.02 -21.22 -16.94
CA GLY A 160 25.74 -20.60 -18.24
C GLY A 160 25.15 -19.20 -18.12
N ALA A 161 24.18 -19.00 -17.21
CA ALA A 161 23.59 -17.68 -16.99
C ALA A 161 24.56 -16.72 -16.29
N VAL A 162 25.40 -17.23 -15.38
CA VAL A 162 26.48 -16.44 -14.77
C VAL A 162 27.47 -15.95 -15.83
N ASN A 163 27.86 -16.83 -16.77
CA ASN A 163 28.76 -16.46 -17.86
C ASN A 163 28.14 -15.40 -18.78
N GLN A 164 26.87 -15.55 -19.18
CA GLN A 164 26.18 -14.52 -19.99
C GLN A 164 26.14 -13.15 -19.30
N ALA A 165 25.86 -13.10 -18.00
CA ALA A 165 25.87 -11.84 -17.25
C ALA A 165 27.28 -11.24 -17.20
N ARG A 166 28.30 -12.06 -16.98
CA ARG A 166 29.70 -11.61 -16.94
C ARG A 166 30.18 -11.09 -18.30
N GLU A 167 29.89 -11.80 -19.38
CA GLU A 167 30.19 -11.38 -20.76
C GLU A 167 29.50 -10.06 -21.09
N TRP A 168 28.23 -9.89 -20.69
CA TRP A 168 27.55 -8.61 -20.87
C TRP A 168 28.23 -7.48 -20.08
N ILE A 169 28.62 -7.71 -18.82
CA ILE A 169 29.36 -6.71 -18.02
C ILE A 169 30.71 -6.39 -18.66
N GLU A 170 31.41 -7.38 -19.21
CA GLU A 170 32.71 -7.19 -19.88
C GLU A 170 32.64 -6.30 -21.11
N ASN A 171 31.55 -6.41 -21.87
CA ASN A 171 31.33 -5.61 -23.06
C ASN A 171 30.88 -4.18 -22.75
N GLU A 172 30.23 -3.95 -21.60
CA GLU A 172 29.59 -2.67 -21.27
C GLU A 172 30.33 -1.85 -20.20
N PHE A 173 31.15 -2.48 -19.36
CA PHE A 173 31.86 -1.85 -18.25
C PHE A 173 33.37 -2.15 -18.27
N ASP A 174 34.16 -1.28 -17.65
CA ASP A 174 35.60 -1.50 -17.45
C ASP A 174 35.87 -2.80 -16.66
N GLU A 175 37.04 -3.43 -16.90
CA GLU A 175 37.48 -4.69 -16.25
C GLU A 175 37.31 -4.70 -14.72
N LYS A 176 37.49 -3.55 -14.05
CA LYS A 176 37.32 -3.40 -12.59
C LYS A 176 35.90 -3.73 -12.08
N TYR A 177 34.87 -3.64 -12.93
CA TYR A 177 33.49 -3.99 -12.57
C TYR A 177 33.22 -5.49 -12.58
N ILE A 178 34.17 -6.30 -13.04
CA ILE A 178 34.04 -7.75 -13.10
C ILE A 178 34.90 -8.39 -12.00
N PRO A 179 34.29 -9.17 -11.10
CA PRO A 179 35.05 -9.96 -10.14
C PRO A 179 35.91 -11.01 -10.87
N LYS A 180 37.13 -11.24 -10.36
CA LYS A 180 38.06 -12.25 -10.90
C LYS A 180 37.47 -13.66 -10.97
N ALA A 181 36.56 -14.00 -10.05
CA ALA A 181 35.87 -15.27 -10.01
C ALA A 181 34.34 -15.05 -10.01
N PRO A 182 33.54 -15.97 -10.58
CA PRO A 182 32.08 -15.92 -10.53
C PRO A 182 31.56 -15.79 -9.10
N ARG A 183 30.48 -15.02 -8.92
CA ARG A 183 29.82 -14.90 -7.61
C ARG A 183 28.74 -15.96 -7.48
N LEU A 184 29.00 -16.92 -6.60
CA LEU A 184 28.03 -17.95 -6.24
C LEU A 184 27.25 -17.50 -5.00
N TYR A 185 25.94 -17.66 -5.07
CA TYR A 185 25.00 -17.31 -4.00
C TYR A 185 24.30 -18.57 -3.51
N GLY A 186 24.21 -18.70 -2.19
CA GLY A 186 23.77 -19.92 -1.53
C GLY A 186 24.94 -20.69 -0.95
N GLY A 187 24.94 -20.89 0.37
CA GLY A 187 26.05 -21.50 1.10
C GLY A 187 26.35 -22.94 0.66
N ASN A 188 27.34 -23.58 1.29
CA ASN A 188 27.78 -24.94 0.95
C ASN A 188 26.65 -26.00 0.89
N GLN A 189 25.54 -25.79 1.62
CA GLN A 189 24.37 -26.68 1.61
C GLN A 189 23.54 -26.57 0.32
N GLN A 190 23.41 -25.39 -0.30
CA GLN A 190 22.70 -25.22 -1.58
C GLN A 190 23.53 -25.70 -2.79
N ALA A 191 24.84 -25.87 -2.62
CA ALA A 191 25.69 -26.54 -3.60
C ALA A 191 25.56 -28.08 -3.56
N ALA A 192 25.10 -28.65 -2.44
CA ALA A 192 24.87 -30.09 -2.26
C ALA A 192 23.42 -30.50 -2.52
N ALA A 193 22.47 -29.56 -2.48
CA ALA A 193 21.07 -29.81 -2.77
C ALA A 193 20.88 -30.19 -4.25
N GLN A 194 20.19 -31.30 -4.53
CA GLN A 194 19.61 -31.61 -5.84
C GLN A 194 18.40 -30.73 -6.17
N ASP A 195 18.32 -29.55 -5.57
CA ASP A 195 17.23 -28.62 -5.77
C ASP A 195 17.29 -28.10 -7.22
N ALA A 196 16.23 -28.35 -7.99
CA ALA A 196 16.13 -27.95 -9.39
C ALA A 196 15.78 -26.47 -9.57
N HIS A 197 15.50 -25.73 -8.49
CA HIS A 197 14.98 -24.36 -8.57
C HIS A 197 16.11 -23.32 -8.63
N GLU A 198 16.15 -22.53 -9.69
CA GLU A 198 17.05 -21.38 -9.79
C GLU A 198 16.42 -20.13 -9.16
N ALA A 199 17.24 -19.11 -8.94
CA ALA A 199 16.78 -17.77 -8.65
C ALA A 199 15.94 -17.18 -9.80
N ILE A 200 15.17 -16.15 -9.50
CA ILE A 200 14.43 -15.35 -10.47
C ILE A 200 15.41 -14.43 -11.21
N ARG A 201 15.63 -14.71 -12.48
CA ARG A 201 16.55 -14.01 -13.38
C ARG A 201 16.01 -13.99 -14.82
N PRO A 202 16.56 -13.14 -15.72
CA PRO A 202 16.32 -13.29 -17.14
C PRO A 202 16.75 -14.67 -17.64
N THR A 203 15.99 -15.25 -18.56
CA THR A 203 16.39 -16.49 -19.26
C THR A 203 17.54 -16.24 -20.24
N ASP A 204 17.56 -15.06 -20.85
CA ASP A 204 18.59 -14.55 -21.77
C ASP A 204 18.92 -13.10 -21.39
N VAL A 205 20.16 -12.86 -20.94
CA VAL A 205 20.60 -11.51 -20.51
C VAL A 205 20.73 -10.55 -21.69
N THR A 206 20.89 -11.07 -22.92
CA THR A 206 21.03 -10.25 -24.13
C THR A 206 19.73 -9.55 -24.52
N ILE A 207 18.58 -9.98 -24.00
CA ILE A 207 17.30 -9.28 -24.14
C ILE A 207 17.30 -8.14 -23.13
N LEU A 208 17.80 -6.97 -23.55
CA LEU A 208 17.91 -5.80 -22.69
C LEU A 208 16.53 -5.28 -22.28
N PRO A 209 16.39 -4.63 -21.10
CA PRO A 209 15.14 -4.00 -20.71
C PRO A 209 14.56 -3.05 -21.76
N SER A 210 15.41 -2.30 -22.47
CA SER A 210 15.02 -1.37 -23.54
C SER A 210 14.54 -2.06 -24.83
N GLU A 211 14.91 -3.33 -25.06
CA GLU A 211 14.36 -4.17 -26.12
C GLU A 211 13.01 -4.74 -25.67
N ALA A 212 12.97 -5.32 -24.46
CA ALA A 212 11.78 -5.96 -23.91
C ALA A 212 10.61 -4.98 -23.72
N GLU A 213 10.87 -3.73 -23.32
CA GLU A 213 9.86 -2.67 -23.12
C GLU A 213 9.03 -2.39 -24.38
N ARG A 214 9.54 -2.69 -25.58
CA ARG A 214 8.81 -2.48 -26.85
C ARG A 214 7.67 -3.47 -27.05
N TYR A 215 7.70 -4.60 -26.35
CA TYR A 215 6.76 -5.71 -26.50
C TYR A 215 5.92 -5.95 -25.24
N LEU A 216 6.45 -5.55 -24.08
CA LEU A 216 5.82 -5.74 -22.78
C LEU A 216 4.84 -4.64 -22.41
N GLU A 217 3.81 -5.02 -21.64
CA GLU A 217 2.98 -4.02 -20.95
C GLU A 217 3.85 -3.22 -19.95
N PRO A 218 3.51 -1.95 -19.66
CA PRO A 218 4.34 -1.08 -18.84
C PRO A 218 4.74 -1.66 -17.48
N ASP A 219 3.86 -2.46 -16.87
CA ASP A 219 4.15 -3.09 -15.59
C ASP A 219 5.11 -4.28 -15.68
N GLN A 220 4.98 -5.04 -16.77
CA GLN A 220 5.84 -6.19 -17.03
C GLN A 220 7.24 -5.71 -17.39
N ALA A 221 7.35 -4.66 -18.20
CA ALA A 221 8.61 -4.02 -18.58
C ALA A 221 9.41 -3.57 -17.34
N LYS A 222 8.75 -2.85 -16.42
CA LYS A 222 9.38 -2.39 -15.16
C LYS A 222 9.80 -3.54 -14.25
N LEU A 223 8.99 -4.60 -14.17
CA LEU A 223 9.33 -5.77 -13.36
C LEU A 223 10.49 -6.56 -13.98
N TYR A 224 10.51 -6.71 -15.31
CA TYR A 224 11.60 -7.34 -16.03
C TYR A 224 12.90 -6.55 -15.87
N GLU A 225 12.86 -5.22 -16.03
CA GLU A 225 14.01 -4.34 -15.79
C GLU A 225 14.57 -4.51 -14.37
N LEU A 226 13.70 -4.53 -13.37
CA LEU A 226 14.07 -4.78 -11.97
C LEU A 226 14.79 -6.13 -11.81
N ILE A 227 14.23 -7.21 -12.35
CA ILE A 227 14.80 -8.56 -12.30
C ILE A 227 16.16 -8.61 -13.02
N TRP A 228 16.23 -7.99 -14.20
CA TRP A 228 17.41 -7.95 -15.03
C TRP A 228 18.57 -7.21 -14.33
N MET A 229 18.32 -6.00 -13.84
CA MET A 229 19.34 -5.21 -13.14
C MET A 229 19.85 -5.91 -11.88
N ARG A 230 18.95 -6.51 -11.10
CA ARG A 230 19.32 -7.25 -9.88
C ARG A 230 20.22 -8.44 -10.20
N PHE A 231 19.87 -9.22 -11.22
CA PHE A 231 20.65 -10.38 -11.62
C PHE A 231 22.04 -9.99 -12.12
N VAL A 232 22.13 -9.04 -13.05
CA VAL A 232 23.42 -8.60 -13.60
C VAL A 232 24.29 -7.97 -12.51
N ALA A 233 23.73 -7.09 -11.67
CA ALA A 233 24.47 -6.48 -10.57
C ALA A 233 25.00 -7.51 -9.56
N SER A 234 24.32 -8.65 -9.39
CA SER A 234 24.80 -9.76 -8.54
C SER A 234 26.15 -10.32 -8.99
N GLN A 235 26.51 -10.17 -10.27
CA GLN A 235 27.76 -10.66 -10.83
C GLN A 235 28.85 -9.58 -10.92
N MET A 236 28.58 -8.35 -10.47
CA MET A 236 29.53 -7.22 -10.51
C MET A 236 30.45 -7.16 -9.27
N SER A 237 31.52 -6.38 -9.38
CA SER A 237 32.44 -6.10 -8.27
C SER A 237 31.76 -5.35 -7.12
N PRO A 238 32.22 -5.53 -5.86
CA PRO A 238 31.67 -4.78 -4.73
C PRO A 238 31.89 -3.27 -4.91
N ALA A 239 30.98 -2.47 -4.35
CA ALA A 239 31.27 -1.05 -4.14
C ALA A 239 32.28 -0.91 -2.99
N VAL A 240 33.20 0.03 -3.11
CA VAL A 240 34.28 0.31 -2.18
C VAL A 240 34.17 1.75 -1.71
N TYR A 241 34.14 1.92 -0.38
CA TYR A 241 34.03 3.20 0.29
C TYR A 241 35.22 3.41 1.20
N ASP A 242 35.82 4.60 1.17
CA ASP A 242 36.76 5.03 2.19
C ASP A 242 35.96 5.75 3.28
N THR A 243 35.85 5.09 4.43
CA THR A 243 35.15 5.64 5.60
C THR A 243 36.15 6.30 6.54
N THR A 244 35.85 7.53 6.94
CA THR A 244 36.65 8.29 7.90
C THR A 244 35.81 8.53 9.14
N THR A 245 36.32 8.10 10.30
CA THR A 245 35.74 8.42 11.61
C THR A 245 36.73 9.31 12.37
N ALA A 246 36.27 10.49 12.78
CA ALA A 246 37.03 11.43 13.59
C ALA A 246 36.40 11.58 14.97
N ASP A 247 37.20 11.40 16.02
CA ASP A 247 36.80 11.49 17.42
C ASP A 247 37.37 12.75 18.06
N PHE A 248 36.54 13.46 18.81
CA PHE A 248 36.87 14.67 19.57
C PHE A 248 36.55 14.41 21.04
N ALA A 249 37.58 14.06 21.83
CA ALA A 249 37.43 13.92 23.28
C ALA A 249 37.67 15.27 23.94
N LEU A 250 36.62 15.80 24.56
CA LEU A 250 36.58 17.07 25.26
C LEU A 250 36.54 16.81 26.77
N GLU A 251 37.27 17.59 27.53
CA GLU A 251 37.06 17.74 28.96
C GLU A 251 36.16 18.96 29.16
N GLY A 252 34.93 18.75 29.64
CA GLY A 252 33.96 19.82 29.85
C GLY A 252 34.36 20.73 31.01
N ALA A 253 33.82 21.95 31.03
CA ALA A 253 34.00 22.89 32.14
C ALA A 253 33.46 22.37 33.48
N ASP A 254 32.61 21.34 33.44
CA ASP A 254 32.07 20.59 34.58
C ASP A 254 32.97 19.43 35.04
N GLY A 255 34.13 19.22 34.40
CA GLY A 255 35.08 18.16 34.70
C GLY A 255 34.71 16.78 34.14
N ARG A 256 33.66 16.69 33.31
CA ARG A 256 33.23 15.43 32.69
C ARG A 256 33.88 15.22 31.33
N ALA A 257 34.01 13.97 30.90
CA ALA A 257 34.57 13.63 29.60
C ALA A 257 33.46 13.48 28.54
N TYR A 258 33.53 14.27 27.46
CA TYR A 258 32.58 14.22 26.36
C TYR A 258 33.26 13.74 25.08
N LEU A 259 32.68 12.76 24.41
CA LEU A 259 33.20 12.27 23.12
C LEU A 259 32.23 12.65 22.01
N PHE A 260 32.64 13.57 21.14
CA PHE A 260 31.96 13.82 19.87
C PHE A 260 32.59 13.00 18.75
N ARG A 261 31.76 12.54 17.82
CA ARG A 261 32.19 11.72 16.68
C ARG A 261 31.60 12.23 15.38
N ALA A 262 32.46 12.46 14.40
CA ALA A 262 32.08 12.68 13.01
C ALA A 262 32.37 11.40 12.21
N THR A 263 31.48 11.02 11.30
CA THR A 263 31.70 9.90 10.37
C THR A 263 31.30 10.33 8.98
N GLY A 264 32.21 10.16 8.03
CA GLY A 264 31.95 10.39 6.62
C GLY A 264 32.45 9.28 5.74
N SER A 265 32.03 9.32 4.50
CA SER A 265 32.27 8.26 3.52
C SER A 265 32.54 8.87 2.15
N ILE A 266 33.51 8.31 1.44
CA ILE A 266 33.80 8.67 0.05
C ILE A 266 33.68 7.40 -0.79
N VAL A 267 32.92 7.47 -1.89
CA VAL A 267 32.87 6.39 -2.87
C VAL A 267 34.21 6.34 -3.60
N LYS A 268 35.01 5.30 -3.31
CA LYS A 268 36.27 5.02 -4.01
C LYS A 268 36.02 4.25 -5.31
N PHE A 269 35.02 3.38 -5.29
CA PHE A 269 34.55 2.62 -6.43
C PHE A 269 33.06 2.28 -6.24
N ASP A 270 32.23 2.62 -7.20
CA ASP A 270 30.78 2.37 -7.19
C ASP A 270 30.42 0.91 -7.47
N GLY A 271 31.24 0.17 -8.21
CA GLY A 271 31.02 -1.27 -8.45
C GLY A 271 29.60 -1.57 -8.92
N PHE A 272 28.94 -2.55 -8.29
CA PHE A 272 27.57 -2.94 -8.63
C PHE A 272 26.52 -1.83 -8.45
N THR A 273 26.77 -0.82 -7.60
CA THR A 273 25.78 0.24 -7.35
C THR A 273 25.60 1.17 -8.53
N ARG A 274 26.52 1.12 -9.50
CA ARG A 274 26.36 1.79 -10.79
C ARG A 274 25.15 1.26 -11.58
N LEU A 275 24.80 -0.01 -11.40
CA LEU A 275 23.67 -0.65 -12.06
C LEU A 275 22.46 -0.80 -11.14
N TYR A 276 22.68 -1.25 -9.90
CA TYR A 276 21.58 -1.57 -9.00
C TYR A 276 21.87 -1.18 -7.56
N LEU A 277 20.90 -0.48 -6.96
CA LEU A 277 20.85 -0.21 -5.54
C LEU A 277 19.45 -0.56 -5.04
N GLU A 278 19.38 -1.27 -3.91
CA GLU A 278 18.10 -1.63 -3.28
C GLU A 278 17.31 -0.38 -2.91
N ALA A 279 15.99 -0.47 -2.91
CA ALA A 279 15.16 0.63 -2.41
C ALA A 279 15.20 0.67 -0.88
N THR A 280 15.21 1.87 -0.29
CA THR A 280 15.02 2.07 1.15
C THR A 280 13.56 2.30 1.48
N GLU A 281 13.16 1.96 2.70
CA GLU A 281 11.90 2.40 3.30
C GLU A 281 12.15 3.15 4.62
N ALA A 282 11.14 3.87 5.09
CA ALA A 282 11.21 4.56 6.38
C ALA A 282 11.55 3.56 7.51
N GLY A 283 12.57 3.88 8.30
CA GLY A 283 13.12 3.01 9.35
C GLY A 283 14.36 2.22 8.93
N ASP A 284 14.72 2.18 7.65
CA ASP A 284 16.00 1.59 7.21
C ASP A 284 17.19 2.44 7.70
N LYS A 285 18.29 1.77 8.03
CA LYS A 285 19.54 2.44 8.45
C LYS A 285 20.13 3.21 7.27
N GLN A 286 20.71 4.37 7.57
CA GLN A 286 21.49 5.16 6.62
C GLN A 286 22.63 4.32 6.03
N ARG A 287 22.83 4.45 4.73
CA ARG A 287 23.85 3.71 3.98
C ARG A 287 25.17 4.47 3.96
N LEU A 288 26.24 3.79 3.60
CA LEU A 288 27.57 4.42 3.46
C LEU A 288 27.59 5.48 2.35
N ASP A 289 26.78 5.29 1.32
CA ASP A 289 26.55 6.22 0.21
C ASP A 289 25.73 7.46 0.60
N ASP A 290 25.03 7.42 1.73
CA ASP A 290 24.25 8.56 2.26
C ASP A 290 25.05 9.44 3.22
N LEU A 291 26.32 9.08 3.53
CA LEU A 291 27.17 9.83 4.45
C LEU A 291 28.03 10.83 3.68
N GLU A 292 27.98 12.10 4.08
CA GLU A 292 28.81 13.14 3.48
C GLU A 292 30.30 12.93 3.81
N PRO A 293 31.22 13.31 2.90
CA PRO A 293 32.64 13.20 3.13
C PRO A 293 33.11 14.18 4.22
N LEU A 294 34.03 13.73 5.08
CA LEU A 294 34.71 14.64 6.02
C LEU A 294 35.87 15.36 5.32
N PRO A 295 36.22 16.58 5.77
CA PRO A 295 37.46 17.23 5.35
C PRO A 295 38.68 16.42 5.76
N GLU A 296 39.85 16.82 5.26
CA GLU A 296 41.10 16.20 5.67
C GLU A 296 41.41 16.52 7.15
N LEU A 297 41.31 15.49 8.00
CA LEU A 297 41.54 15.57 9.44
C LEU A 297 42.76 14.73 9.83
N SER A 298 43.56 15.26 10.77
CA SER A 298 44.65 14.55 11.43
C SER A 298 44.62 14.81 12.95
N GLU A 299 45.18 13.87 13.71
CA GLU A 299 45.23 13.98 15.17
C GLU A 299 45.98 15.25 15.59
N GLY A 300 45.40 15.97 16.56
CA GLY A 300 45.96 17.21 17.08
C GLY A 300 45.44 18.48 16.41
N ILE A 301 44.77 18.39 15.25
CA ILE A 301 44.13 19.56 14.62
C ILE A 301 42.91 20.00 15.43
N THR A 302 42.73 21.30 15.58
CA THR A 302 41.50 21.89 16.12
C THR A 302 40.56 22.28 14.99
N ALA A 303 39.33 21.79 15.03
CA ALA A 303 38.24 22.23 14.17
C ALA A 303 37.56 23.46 14.78
N GLN A 304 37.14 24.41 13.94
CA GLN A 304 36.41 25.58 14.38
C GLN A 304 34.96 25.18 14.70
N LEU A 305 34.52 25.44 15.92
CA LEU A 305 33.12 25.26 16.29
C LEU A 305 32.32 26.46 15.77
N GLU A 306 31.37 26.22 14.87
CA GLU A 306 30.42 27.24 14.42
C GLU A 306 29.22 27.34 15.35
N LYS A 307 28.64 26.19 15.70
CA LYS A 307 27.44 26.10 16.52
C LYS A 307 27.34 24.75 17.21
N LEU A 308 26.91 24.74 18.47
CA LEU A 308 26.32 23.56 19.09
C LEU A 308 24.81 23.60 18.93
N GLU A 309 24.24 22.54 18.38
CA GLU A 309 22.83 22.39 18.12
C GLU A 309 22.26 21.25 18.98
N PRO A 310 21.47 21.56 20.02
CA PRO A 310 20.64 20.56 20.65
C PRO A 310 19.44 20.26 19.72
N ARG A 311 19.26 18.99 19.36
CA ARG A 311 18.09 18.52 18.61
C ARG A 311 17.22 17.68 19.54
N GLN A 312 15.99 18.14 19.75
CA GLN A 312 14.95 17.37 20.43
C GLN A 312 14.44 16.28 19.50
N HIS A 313 14.27 15.09 20.04
CA HIS A 313 13.67 13.96 19.37
C HIS A 313 12.67 13.30 20.29
N PHE A 314 11.84 12.49 19.68
CA PHE A 314 10.96 11.60 20.39
C PHE A 314 11.11 10.20 19.83
N THR A 315 11.13 9.22 20.72
CA THR A 315 11.07 7.82 20.30
C THR A 315 9.82 7.62 19.44
N GLN A 316 9.94 6.78 18.41
CA GLN A 316 8.85 6.48 17.50
C GLN A 316 8.38 5.04 17.77
N PRO A 317 7.07 4.76 17.70
CA PRO A 317 6.58 3.41 17.79
C PRO A 317 7.14 2.57 16.61
N PRO A 318 7.17 1.24 16.74
CA PRO A 318 7.57 0.40 15.62
C PRO A 318 6.67 0.68 14.40
N PRO A 319 7.23 0.80 13.19
CA PRO A 319 6.44 1.15 12.02
C PRO A 319 5.44 0.04 11.70
N ARG A 320 4.24 0.41 11.27
CA ARG A 320 3.28 -0.56 10.71
C ARG A 320 3.90 -1.35 9.57
N PHE A 321 3.44 -2.58 9.39
CA PHE A 321 3.91 -3.40 8.28
C PHE A 321 3.46 -2.81 6.94
N SER A 322 4.39 -2.71 6.00
CA SER A 322 4.14 -2.65 4.56
C SER A 322 3.99 -4.07 4.02
N GLU A 323 3.53 -4.25 2.77
CA GLU A 323 3.59 -5.57 2.12
C GLU A 323 5.03 -6.14 2.11
N ALA A 324 6.03 -5.31 1.85
CA ALA A 324 7.44 -5.73 1.85
C ALA A 324 7.88 -6.22 3.24
N SER A 325 7.67 -5.41 4.27
CA SER A 325 8.11 -5.77 5.63
C SER A 325 7.30 -6.92 6.24
N LEU A 326 6.04 -7.12 5.85
CA LEU A 326 5.26 -8.30 6.25
C LEU A 326 5.80 -9.57 5.59
N VAL A 327 6.06 -9.56 4.26
CA VAL A 327 6.65 -10.72 3.57
C VAL A 327 8.02 -11.06 4.18
N LYS A 328 8.84 -10.05 4.48
CA LYS A 328 10.13 -10.22 5.15
C LYS A 328 10.00 -10.87 6.53
N GLU A 329 9.02 -10.44 7.33
CA GLU A 329 8.81 -11.02 8.66
C GLU A 329 8.26 -12.45 8.58
N LEU A 330 7.34 -12.73 7.65
CA LEU A 330 6.83 -14.08 7.40
C LEU A 330 7.97 -15.04 7.00
N GLU A 331 8.83 -14.64 6.06
CA GLU A 331 10.01 -15.42 5.66
C GLU A 331 10.96 -15.67 6.82
N LYS A 332 11.28 -14.62 7.60
CA LYS A 332 12.15 -14.71 8.78
C LYS A 332 11.62 -15.69 9.83
N LEU A 333 10.30 -15.76 10.02
CA LEU A 333 9.65 -16.69 10.95
C LEU A 333 9.42 -18.09 10.36
N GLY A 334 9.76 -18.32 9.09
CA GLY A 334 9.51 -19.59 8.39
C GLY A 334 8.02 -19.85 8.11
N ILE A 335 7.22 -18.78 8.03
CA ILE A 335 5.77 -18.83 7.86
C ILE A 335 5.41 -18.59 6.40
N GLY A 336 4.77 -19.59 5.79
CA GLY A 336 4.44 -19.56 4.37
C GLY A 336 5.62 -19.92 3.48
N ARG A 337 5.40 -19.87 2.18
CA ARG A 337 6.33 -20.29 1.12
C ARG A 337 6.25 -19.32 -0.04
N PRO A 338 7.23 -19.32 -0.98
CA PRO A 338 7.16 -18.55 -2.23
C PRO A 338 5.80 -18.59 -2.93
N SER A 339 5.13 -19.74 -2.89
CA SER A 339 3.81 -19.96 -3.50
C SER A 339 2.65 -19.31 -2.75
N THR A 340 2.80 -18.96 -1.47
CA THR A 340 1.70 -18.54 -0.59
C THR A 340 1.73 -17.07 -0.17
N TYR A 341 2.87 -16.37 -0.16
CA TYR A 341 2.97 -14.98 0.34
C TYR A 341 1.90 -14.02 -0.24
N ALA A 342 1.79 -13.95 -1.57
CA ALA A 342 0.81 -13.08 -2.23
C ALA A 342 -0.64 -13.48 -1.90
N SER A 343 -0.91 -14.77 -1.74
CA SER A 343 -2.24 -15.27 -1.39
C SER A 343 -2.61 -14.98 0.06
N ILE A 344 -1.66 -15.09 0.99
CA ILE A 344 -1.86 -14.78 2.42
C ILE A 344 -2.30 -13.32 2.56
N ILE A 345 -1.53 -12.41 1.96
CA ILE A 345 -1.82 -10.96 1.97
C ILE A 345 -3.17 -10.68 1.31
N SER A 346 -3.42 -11.23 0.13
CA SER A 346 -4.68 -11.00 -0.59
C SER A 346 -5.88 -11.47 0.23
N VAL A 347 -5.78 -12.61 0.92
CA VAL A 347 -6.89 -13.15 1.71
C VAL A 347 -7.22 -12.26 2.91
N ILE A 348 -6.22 -11.80 3.68
CA ILE A 348 -6.50 -10.95 4.85
C ILE A 348 -7.08 -9.59 4.47
N VAL A 349 -6.69 -9.04 3.30
CA VAL A 349 -7.26 -7.81 2.73
C VAL A 349 -8.66 -8.07 2.16
N ASP A 350 -8.84 -9.06 1.29
CA ASP A 350 -10.12 -9.37 0.63
C ASP A 350 -11.22 -9.75 1.64
N ARG A 351 -10.84 -10.27 2.83
CA ARG A 351 -11.75 -10.57 3.95
C ARG A 351 -12.11 -9.36 4.82
N GLY A 352 -11.46 -8.22 4.60
CA GLY A 352 -11.65 -7.00 5.38
C GLY A 352 -11.10 -7.12 6.81
N TYR A 353 -10.12 -7.98 7.05
CA TYR A 353 -9.44 -8.05 8.35
C TYR A 353 -8.40 -6.95 8.51
N VAL A 354 -7.81 -6.53 7.40
CA VAL A 354 -6.87 -5.42 7.36
C VAL A 354 -7.18 -4.54 6.17
N GLU A 355 -6.80 -3.28 6.28
CA GLU A 355 -6.82 -2.32 5.20
C GLU A 355 -5.42 -1.75 4.96
N LEU A 356 -5.23 -1.20 3.76
CA LEU A 356 -3.96 -0.61 3.33
C LEU A 356 -4.13 0.90 3.25
N GLU A 357 -3.66 1.60 4.27
CA GLU A 357 -3.60 3.06 4.29
C GLU A 357 -2.17 3.50 4.07
N GLN A 358 -1.94 4.40 3.10
CA GLN A 358 -0.59 4.87 2.75
C GLN A 358 0.45 3.73 2.59
N ARG A 359 -0.03 2.56 2.11
CA ARG A 359 0.77 1.34 1.88
C ARG A 359 1.27 0.66 3.16
N ARG A 360 0.62 0.92 4.29
CA ARG A 360 0.82 0.25 5.57
C ARG A 360 -0.47 -0.47 5.96
N PHE A 361 -0.33 -1.63 6.59
CA PHE A 361 -1.44 -2.42 7.07
C PHE A 361 -1.98 -1.83 8.36
N HIS A 362 -3.29 -1.59 8.39
CA HIS A 362 -4.06 -1.25 9.57
C HIS A 362 -5.02 -2.40 9.84
N PRO A 363 -5.06 -2.98 11.05
CA PRO A 363 -6.09 -3.95 11.36
C PRO A 363 -7.44 -3.23 11.46
N THR A 364 -8.49 -3.83 10.89
CA THR A 364 -9.86 -3.36 11.13
C THR A 364 -10.34 -3.91 12.47
N ASP A 365 -11.39 -3.33 13.04
CA ASP A 365 -12.00 -3.87 14.28
C ASP A 365 -12.39 -5.34 14.12
N LEU A 366 -12.87 -5.72 12.93
CA LEU A 366 -13.18 -7.10 12.60
C LEU A 366 -11.91 -7.97 12.64
N GLY A 367 -10.80 -7.50 12.06
CA GLY A 367 -9.52 -8.20 12.10
C GLY A 367 -9.00 -8.39 13.52
N GLU A 368 -9.09 -7.36 14.37
CA GLU A 368 -8.67 -7.44 15.77
C GLU A 368 -9.50 -8.44 16.56
N VAL A 369 -10.82 -8.35 16.46
CA VAL A 369 -11.73 -9.26 17.16
C VAL A 369 -11.49 -10.70 16.70
N VAL A 370 -11.36 -10.94 15.39
CA VAL A 370 -11.07 -12.28 14.86
C VAL A 370 -9.71 -12.78 15.36
N SER A 371 -8.68 -11.94 15.33
CA SER A 371 -7.34 -12.28 15.81
C SER A 371 -7.37 -12.64 17.30
N LYS A 372 -7.87 -11.73 18.15
CA LYS A 372 -7.98 -11.92 19.62
C LYS A 372 -8.78 -13.16 19.96
N LEU A 373 -9.93 -13.37 19.30
CA LEU A 373 -10.78 -14.54 19.55
C LEU A 373 -10.07 -15.85 19.19
N LEU A 374 -9.50 -15.94 17.99
CA LEU A 374 -8.84 -17.16 17.54
C LEU A 374 -7.60 -17.49 18.37
N VAL A 375 -6.80 -16.48 18.74
CA VAL A 375 -5.61 -16.66 19.56
C VAL A 375 -5.95 -17.08 20.98
N ARG A 376 -7.04 -16.56 21.57
CA ARG A 376 -7.45 -16.97 22.93
C ARG A 376 -8.16 -18.32 22.97
N VAL A 377 -9.00 -18.62 21.99
CA VAL A 377 -9.73 -19.90 21.92
C VAL A 377 -8.81 -21.05 21.49
N LEU A 378 -7.84 -20.79 20.61
CA LEU A 378 -6.94 -21.80 20.04
C LEU A 378 -5.46 -21.35 20.06
N PRO A 379 -4.87 -21.07 21.23
CA PRO A 379 -3.54 -20.44 21.35
C PRO A 379 -2.42 -21.21 20.65
N ASN A 380 -2.47 -22.55 20.71
CA ASN A 380 -1.42 -23.41 20.19
C ASN A 380 -1.50 -23.68 18.67
N ILE A 381 -2.53 -23.18 17.97
CA ILE A 381 -2.75 -23.42 16.53
C ILE A 381 -2.30 -22.22 15.70
N PHE A 382 -2.41 -21.01 16.25
CA PHE A 382 -2.03 -19.74 15.60
C PHE A 382 -0.74 -19.16 16.17
N ASP A 383 0.12 -20.05 16.64
CA ASP A 383 1.47 -19.75 17.05
C ASP A 383 2.43 -19.82 15.85
N ALA A 384 3.42 -18.91 15.84
CA ALA A 384 4.40 -18.80 14.78
C ALA A 384 5.25 -20.07 14.69
N ASP A 385 5.73 -20.59 15.82
CA ASP A 385 6.59 -21.78 15.87
C ASP A 385 5.81 -23.04 15.45
N PHE A 386 4.55 -23.17 15.88
CA PHE A 386 3.68 -24.25 15.40
C PHE A 386 3.53 -24.21 13.88
N THR A 387 3.28 -23.02 13.33
CA THR A 387 3.09 -22.83 11.89
C THR A 387 4.36 -23.17 11.13
N SER A 388 5.51 -22.67 11.57
CA SER A 388 6.83 -22.93 11.00
C SER A 388 7.20 -24.41 11.03
N ARG A 389 7.02 -25.09 12.17
CA ARG A 389 7.23 -26.55 12.28
C ARG A 389 6.38 -27.33 11.29
N MET A 390 5.11 -26.96 11.14
CA MET A 390 4.21 -27.65 10.21
C MET A 390 4.66 -27.50 8.77
N GLU A 391 5.17 -26.33 8.38
CA GLU A 391 5.75 -26.17 7.04
C GLU A 391 7.00 -27.05 6.87
N GLY A 392 7.89 -27.12 7.87
CA GLY A 392 9.06 -28.01 7.81
C GLY A 392 8.71 -29.50 7.74
N GLU A 393 7.60 -29.94 8.33
CA GLU A 393 7.11 -31.31 8.17
C GLU A 393 6.52 -31.56 6.76
N LEU A 394 5.95 -30.54 6.11
CA LEU A 394 5.51 -30.63 4.72
C LEU A 394 6.69 -30.71 3.75
N ASP A 395 7.79 -29.99 4.03
CA ASP A 395 9.02 -30.08 3.23
C ASP A 395 9.59 -31.51 3.29
N LYS A 396 9.63 -32.14 4.47
CA LYS A 396 10.05 -33.55 4.61
C LYS A 396 9.20 -34.52 3.81
N ILE A 397 7.90 -34.24 3.65
CA ILE A 397 7.02 -35.05 2.78
C ILE A 397 7.42 -34.88 1.31
N GLU A 398 7.69 -33.64 0.88
CA GLU A 398 8.15 -33.35 -0.47
C GLU A 398 9.48 -34.06 -0.79
N GLU A 399 10.41 -34.08 0.17
CA GLU A 399 11.71 -34.75 0.07
C GLU A 399 11.61 -36.30 0.13
N GLY A 400 10.45 -36.83 0.53
CA GLY A 400 10.23 -38.28 0.71
C GLY A 400 10.70 -38.83 2.05
N ASP A 401 11.12 -37.96 2.97
CA ASP A 401 11.61 -38.31 4.32
C ASP A 401 10.47 -38.54 5.33
N ALA A 402 9.21 -38.19 4.98
CA ALA A 402 8.03 -38.38 5.82
C ALA A 402 6.80 -38.88 5.03
N ASP A 403 5.97 -39.72 5.66
CA ASP A 403 4.69 -40.17 5.10
C ASP A 403 3.55 -39.19 5.44
N TRP A 404 2.90 -38.66 4.40
CA TRP A 404 1.83 -37.66 4.56
C TRP A 404 0.59 -38.19 5.26
N ARG A 405 0.25 -39.48 5.12
CA ARG A 405 -0.92 -40.08 5.77
C ARG A 405 -0.66 -40.22 7.26
N LYS A 406 0.55 -40.60 7.65
CA LYS A 406 0.98 -40.66 9.05
C LYS A 406 0.93 -39.28 9.69
N LEU A 407 1.47 -38.25 9.02
CA LEU A 407 1.39 -36.87 9.51
C LEU A 407 -0.06 -36.45 9.77
N LEU A 408 -0.98 -36.71 8.82
CA LEU A 408 -2.39 -36.38 8.99
C LEU A 408 -3.06 -37.18 10.11
N ALA A 409 -2.75 -38.47 10.24
CA ALA A 409 -3.27 -39.34 11.29
C ALA A 409 -2.85 -38.87 12.69
N ASP A 410 -1.63 -38.34 12.83
CA ASP A 410 -1.13 -37.79 14.09
C ASP A 410 -1.65 -36.37 14.37
N PHE A 411 -1.85 -35.57 13.33
CA PHE A 411 -2.26 -34.17 13.41
C PHE A 411 -3.76 -34.01 13.71
N TYR A 412 -4.62 -34.70 12.96
CA TYR A 412 -6.06 -34.44 12.97
C TYR A 412 -6.74 -34.69 14.33
N PRO A 413 -6.46 -35.79 15.07
CA PRO A 413 -7.04 -36.01 16.39
C PRO A 413 -6.64 -34.92 17.40
N ARG A 414 -5.38 -34.46 17.36
CA ARG A 414 -4.89 -33.38 18.24
C ARG A 414 -5.54 -32.04 17.90
N LEU A 415 -5.76 -31.77 16.61
CA LEU A 415 -6.50 -30.60 16.16
C LEU A 415 -7.94 -30.63 16.69
N MET A 416 -8.62 -31.77 16.58
CA MET A 416 -10.00 -31.91 17.03
C MET A 416 -10.14 -31.75 18.55
N SER A 417 -9.26 -32.38 19.35
CA SER A 417 -9.22 -32.19 20.81
C SER A 417 -9.11 -30.71 21.19
N ARG A 418 -8.21 -29.98 20.52
CA ARG A 418 -8.02 -28.53 20.76
C ARG A 418 -9.24 -27.70 20.35
N ILE A 419 -9.92 -28.08 19.27
CA ILE A 419 -11.15 -27.40 18.84
C ILE A 419 -12.26 -27.62 19.86
N GLU A 420 -12.44 -28.86 20.33
CA GLU A 420 -13.45 -29.21 21.35
C GLU A 420 -13.17 -28.49 22.68
N GLU A 421 -11.92 -28.48 23.14
CA GLU A 421 -11.47 -27.72 24.32
C GLU A 421 -11.71 -26.21 24.16
N GLY A 422 -11.40 -25.67 22.97
CA GLY A 422 -11.64 -24.27 22.65
C GLY A 422 -13.13 -23.92 22.67
N GLU A 423 -13.97 -24.75 22.07
CA GLU A 423 -15.43 -24.57 22.04
C GLU A 423 -16.02 -24.56 23.45
N ALA A 424 -15.63 -25.52 24.30
CA ALA A 424 -16.12 -25.63 25.67
C ALA A 424 -15.83 -24.39 26.52
N ASN A 425 -14.73 -23.68 26.24
CA ASN A 425 -14.30 -22.49 26.98
C ASN A 425 -14.58 -21.17 26.24
N SER A 426 -15.24 -21.22 25.07
CA SER A 426 -15.35 -20.05 24.19
C SER A 426 -16.37 -19.02 24.66
N ASP A 427 -17.42 -19.41 25.38
CA ASP A 427 -18.55 -18.51 25.71
C ASP A 427 -18.13 -17.30 26.57
N GLU A 428 -17.28 -17.51 27.57
CA GLU A 428 -16.75 -16.41 28.40
C GLU A 428 -15.79 -15.51 27.61
N ILE A 429 -14.89 -16.12 26.83
CA ILE A 429 -13.93 -15.41 25.96
C ILE A 429 -14.67 -14.55 24.93
N ILE A 430 -15.73 -15.08 24.32
CA ILE A 430 -16.57 -14.36 23.34
C ILE A 430 -17.23 -13.15 24.00
N LYS A 431 -17.84 -13.34 25.19
CA LYS A 431 -18.51 -12.24 25.90
C LYS A 431 -17.53 -11.14 26.28
N GLU A 432 -16.33 -11.52 26.71
CA GLU A 432 -15.28 -10.56 27.08
C GLU A 432 -14.76 -9.79 25.86
N ILE A 433 -14.37 -10.48 24.78
CA ILE A 433 -13.78 -9.84 23.59
C ILE A 433 -14.81 -8.97 22.85
N LEU A 434 -16.06 -9.40 22.80
CA LEU A 434 -17.12 -8.67 22.10
C LEU A 434 -17.81 -7.64 23.00
N ALA A 435 -17.47 -7.54 24.30
CA ALA A 435 -18.11 -6.58 25.18
C ALA A 435 -17.92 -5.16 24.65
N ALA A 436 -19.02 -4.42 24.52
CA ALA A 436 -18.95 -2.98 24.34
C ALA A 436 -18.80 -2.35 25.72
N GLU A 437 -17.60 -1.85 26.02
CA GLU A 437 -17.30 -1.23 27.31
C GLU A 437 -18.28 -0.08 27.61
N GLY A 438 -18.87 -0.11 28.80
CA GLY A 438 -19.84 0.91 29.25
C GLY A 438 -21.27 0.76 28.70
N GLU A 439 -21.55 -0.21 27.83
CA GLU A 439 -22.83 -0.32 27.15
C GLU A 439 -23.73 -1.43 27.73
N THR A 440 -24.96 -1.06 28.09
CA THR A 440 -25.97 -1.98 28.63
C THR A 440 -27.25 -1.96 27.80
N CYS A 441 -27.97 -3.08 27.81
CA CYS A 441 -29.20 -3.24 27.06
C CYS A 441 -30.37 -2.51 27.74
N ASP A 442 -30.98 -1.56 27.04
CA ASP A 442 -32.13 -0.78 27.53
C ASP A 442 -33.35 -1.65 27.89
N LYS A 443 -33.44 -2.87 27.36
CA LYS A 443 -34.57 -3.79 27.60
C LYS A 443 -34.37 -4.71 28.81
N CYS A 444 -33.14 -5.11 29.12
CA CYS A 444 -32.90 -6.15 30.14
C CYS A 444 -31.68 -5.91 31.04
N GLY A 445 -30.97 -4.79 30.87
CA GLY A 445 -29.81 -4.39 31.68
C GLY A 445 -28.55 -5.23 31.51
N ARG A 446 -28.54 -6.24 30.63
CA ARG A 446 -27.35 -7.06 30.35
C ARG A 446 -26.36 -6.30 29.47
N PRO A 447 -25.04 -6.62 29.49
CA PRO A 447 -24.05 -5.98 28.63
C PRO A 447 -24.40 -6.12 27.14
N MET A 448 -24.05 -5.10 26.35
CA MET A 448 -24.15 -5.15 24.89
C MET A 448 -22.85 -5.69 24.30
N LEU A 449 -22.96 -6.45 23.21
CA LEU A 449 -21.84 -7.02 22.47
C LEU A 449 -21.72 -6.36 21.09
N VAL A 450 -20.51 -5.97 20.69
CA VAL A 450 -20.21 -5.53 19.32
C VAL A 450 -20.29 -6.73 18.39
N ARG A 451 -21.14 -6.63 17.37
CA ARG A 451 -21.38 -7.65 16.34
C ARG A 451 -21.31 -7.02 14.96
N TRP A 452 -21.17 -7.87 13.94
CA TRP A 452 -21.11 -7.45 12.54
C TRP A 452 -22.25 -8.09 11.75
N ASN A 453 -22.85 -7.33 10.84
CA ASN A 453 -23.75 -7.88 9.83
C ASN A 453 -23.31 -7.41 8.43
N ARG A 454 -24.18 -7.53 7.42
CA ARG A 454 -23.90 -7.04 6.07
C ARG A 454 -23.94 -5.51 5.93
N TYR A 455 -24.45 -4.82 6.95
CA TYR A 455 -24.70 -3.38 6.99
C TYR A 455 -23.68 -2.63 7.83
N GLY A 456 -22.96 -3.29 8.74
CA GLY A 456 -21.92 -2.66 9.56
C GLY A 456 -21.82 -3.30 10.95
N ARG A 457 -21.20 -2.58 11.88
CA ARG A 457 -21.16 -2.92 13.30
C ARG A 457 -22.47 -2.53 13.98
N PHE A 458 -22.90 -3.35 14.93
CA PHE A 458 -24.04 -3.06 15.77
C PHE A 458 -23.82 -3.66 17.15
N LEU A 459 -24.41 -3.04 18.16
CA LEU A 459 -24.57 -3.60 19.49
C LEU A 459 -25.73 -4.61 19.47
N GLY A 460 -25.48 -5.84 19.93
CA GLY A 460 -26.52 -6.82 20.21
C GLY A 460 -26.48 -7.23 21.67
N CYS A 461 -27.65 -7.39 22.30
CA CYS A 461 -27.71 -7.82 23.70
C CYS A 461 -27.00 -9.15 23.91
N SER A 462 -26.16 -9.25 24.96
CA SER A 462 -25.50 -10.50 25.36
C SER A 462 -26.46 -11.62 25.75
N GLY A 463 -27.73 -11.28 26.03
CA GLY A 463 -28.80 -12.24 26.31
C GLY A 463 -29.54 -12.76 25.08
N TYR A 464 -28.98 -12.66 23.87
CA TYR A 464 -29.54 -13.32 22.69
C TYR A 464 -29.39 -14.86 22.79
N PRO A 465 -30.42 -15.67 22.47
CA PRO A 465 -31.63 -15.32 21.72
C PRO A 465 -32.81 -14.80 22.56
N GLU A 466 -32.76 -14.85 23.89
CA GLU A 466 -33.85 -14.45 24.77
C GLU A 466 -34.16 -12.94 24.69
N CYS A 467 -33.14 -12.11 24.49
CA CYS A 467 -33.25 -10.68 24.23
C CYS A 467 -32.68 -10.34 22.84
N LYS A 468 -33.56 -9.94 21.92
CA LYS A 468 -33.21 -9.56 20.53
C LYS A 468 -32.95 -8.06 20.36
N SER A 469 -32.70 -7.32 21.45
CA SER A 469 -32.40 -5.89 21.38
C SER A 469 -31.08 -5.66 20.64
N THR A 470 -31.10 -4.71 19.71
CA THR A 470 -29.93 -4.29 18.94
C THR A 470 -29.91 -2.77 18.81
N ARG A 471 -28.72 -2.19 18.73
CA ARG A 471 -28.51 -0.76 18.48
C ARG A 471 -27.37 -0.57 17.48
N SER A 472 -27.48 0.39 16.59
CA SER A 472 -26.42 0.69 15.61
C SER A 472 -25.21 1.35 16.27
N LEU A 473 -24.00 1.09 15.76
CA LEU A 473 -22.76 1.78 16.18
C LEU A 473 -22.25 2.76 15.12
N ASP A 474 -22.50 2.50 13.84
CA ASP A 474 -21.92 3.25 12.72
C ASP A 474 -22.87 4.34 12.20
N GLY A 475 -23.74 4.91 13.05
CA GLY A 475 -24.67 6.00 12.66
C GLY A 475 -25.82 5.58 11.73
N PHE A 476 -26.00 4.28 11.47
CA PHE A 476 -27.21 3.80 10.81
C PHE A 476 -28.41 3.97 11.74
N ASP A 477 -29.27 4.93 11.42
CA ASP A 477 -30.56 5.09 12.08
C ASP A 477 -31.67 4.55 11.18
N PRO A 478 -32.15 3.31 11.41
CA PRO A 478 -33.29 2.76 10.66
C PRO A 478 -34.62 3.43 11.04
N SER A 479 -34.68 4.17 12.15
CA SER A 479 -35.84 4.98 12.55
C SER A 479 -35.96 6.20 11.65
N GLY A 480 -34.85 6.91 11.43
CA GLY A 480 -34.79 8.12 10.61
C GLY A 480 -35.51 9.31 11.24
N GLU A 481 -35.39 10.47 10.57
CA GLU A 481 -36.11 11.69 10.92
C GLU A 481 -37.40 11.80 10.09
N GLU A 482 -38.53 12.08 10.74
CA GLU A 482 -39.80 12.37 10.04
C GLU A 482 -39.78 13.81 9.51
N LEU A 483 -39.82 13.95 8.17
CA LEU A 483 -39.83 15.26 7.50
C LEU A 483 -41.25 15.83 7.39
N GLY A 484 -42.28 15.00 7.50
CA GLY A 484 -43.70 15.37 7.42
C GLY A 484 -44.55 14.34 6.66
N GLN A 485 -45.77 14.71 6.26
CA GLN A 485 -46.71 13.80 5.58
C GLN A 485 -46.76 14.04 4.05
N HIS A 486 -46.91 12.96 3.29
CA HIS A 486 -47.11 13.03 1.85
C HIS A 486 -48.48 13.64 1.51
N PRO A 487 -48.57 14.73 0.72
CA PRO A 487 -49.82 15.47 0.50
C PRO A 487 -50.97 14.65 -0.09
N GLU A 488 -50.65 13.70 -0.96
CA GLU A 488 -51.65 12.87 -1.65
C GLU A 488 -51.93 11.54 -0.93
N GLU A 489 -50.94 11.02 -0.17
CA GLU A 489 -51.00 9.68 0.39
C GLU A 489 -51.23 9.69 1.91
N GLY A 490 -51.08 10.85 2.58
CA GLY A 490 -51.29 11.03 4.02
C GLY A 490 -50.31 10.28 4.93
N ARG A 491 -49.27 9.67 4.35
CA ARG A 491 -48.28 8.84 5.07
C ARG A 491 -47.00 9.61 5.39
N PRO A 492 -46.33 9.32 6.51
CA PRO A 492 -45.04 9.88 6.87
C PRO A 492 -43.95 9.70 5.79
N VAL A 493 -43.18 10.75 5.58
CA VAL A 493 -41.96 10.78 4.77
C VAL A 493 -40.77 10.86 5.73
N LEU A 494 -39.86 9.88 5.63
CA LEU A 494 -38.75 9.68 6.55
C LEU A 494 -37.42 9.86 5.83
N LEU A 495 -36.48 10.59 6.43
CA LEU A 495 -35.08 10.64 6.03
C LEU A 495 -34.29 9.62 6.86
N LYS A 496 -33.77 8.59 6.19
CA LYS A 496 -33.09 7.45 6.84
C LYS A 496 -31.67 7.30 6.34
N ASN A 497 -30.80 6.73 7.17
CA ASN A 497 -29.44 6.38 6.78
C ASN A 497 -29.30 4.88 6.56
N GLY A 498 -29.05 4.51 5.30
CA GLY A 498 -28.92 3.12 4.87
C GLY A 498 -27.51 2.76 4.41
N PRO A 499 -27.23 1.47 4.13
CA PRO A 499 -25.91 0.97 3.74
C PRO A 499 -25.34 1.55 2.43
N TYR A 500 -26.16 2.25 1.66
CA TYR A 500 -25.79 2.90 0.40
C TYR A 500 -25.81 4.43 0.50
N GLY A 501 -25.87 4.97 1.72
CA GLY A 501 -26.02 6.39 2.00
C GLY A 501 -27.43 6.77 2.49
N PRO A 502 -27.64 8.06 2.76
CA PRO A 502 -28.95 8.60 3.12
C PRO A 502 -29.99 8.35 2.03
N TYR A 503 -31.24 8.13 2.42
CA TYR A 503 -32.36 7.93 1.51
C TYR A 503 -33.67 8.46 2.12
N VAL A 504 -34.59 8.86 1.25
CA VAL A 504 -35.97 9.19 1.64
C VAL A 504 -36.86 7.96 1.48
N GLU A 505 -37.75 7.76 2.42
CA GLU A 505 -38.71 6.67 2.47
C GLU A 505 -40.11 7.22 2.68
N LEU A 506 -41.06 6.79 1.85
CA LEU A 506 -42.47 6.94 2.14
C LEU A 506 -42.94 5.70 2.90
N GLU A 507 -43.52 5.91 4.08
CA GLU A 507 -43.97 4.83 4.94
C GLU A 507 -44.93 3.88 4.18
N SER A 508 -44.78 2.57 4.44
CA SER A 508 -45.61 1.54 3.81
C SER A 508 -47.07 1.68 4.23
N PRO A 509 -48.03 1.34 3.35
CA PRO A 509 -49.45 1.33 3.71
C PRO A 509 -49.83 0.13 4.60
N SER A 510 -48.98 -0.91 4.67
CA SER A 510 -49.15 -2.12 5.48
C SER A 510 -47.81 -2.81 5.72
N GLU A 511 -47.75 -3.76 6.66
CA GLU A 511 -46.52 -4.53 6.96
C GLU A 511 -46.05 -5.44 5.79
N ASP A 512 -46.95 -5.81 4.87
CA ASP A 512 -46.66 -6.72 3.76
C ASP A 512 -46.20 -6.00 2.47
N GLU A 513 -46.34 -4.68 2.40
CA GLU A 513 -45.95 -3.87 1.24
C GLU A 513 -44.60 -3.18 1.45
N LYS A 514 -43.76 -3.19 0.40
CA LYS A 514 -42.45 -2.53 0.46
C LYS A 514 -42.61 -1.01 0.34
N PRO A 515 -41.98 -0.23 1.23
CA PRO A 515 -42.09 1.22 1.18
C PRO A 515 -41.35 1.75 -0.04
N LYS A 516 -41.83 2.87 -0.60
CA LYS A 516 -41.13 3.57 -1.69
C LYS A 516 -39.89 4.23 -1.13
N ARG A 517 -38.73 3.98 -1.74
CA ARG A 517 -37.43 4.48 -1.27
C ARG A 517 -36.64 5.08 -2.41
N VAL A 518 -36.01 6.22 -2.17
CA VAL A 518 -35.11 6.86 -3.14
C VAL A 518 -33.86 7.35 -2.41
N SER A 519 -32.69 6.93 -2.88
CA SER A 519 -31.41 7.39 -2.33
C SER A 519 -31.19 8.87 -2.59
N LEU A 520 -30.57 9.57 -1.65
CA LEU A 520 -30.14 10.95 -1.88
C LEU A 520 -29.07 10.98 -2.99
N PRO A 521 -29.09 11.98 -3.89
CA PRO A 521 -28.03 12.21 -4.84
C PRO A 521 -26.68 12.49 -4.14
N LYS A 522 -25.59 12.12 -4.81
CA LYS A 522 -24.24 12.37 -4.29
C LYS A 522 -23.98 13.88 -4.21
N GLY A 523 -23.54 14.36 -3.05
CA GLY A 523 -23.27 15.79 -2.80
C GLY A 523 -24.42 16.55 -2.15
N VAL A 524 -25.56 15.90 -1.91
CA VAL A 524 -26.64 16.44 -1.08
C VAL A 524 -26.42 15.98 0.35
N GLU A 525 -26.27 16.93 1.28
CA GLU A 525 -26.15 16.64 2.70
C GLU A 525 -27.54 16.36 3.30
N PRO A 526 -27.70 15.37 4.21
CA PRO A 526 -28.98 15.06 4.84
C PRO A 526 -29.64 16.26 5.51
N ALA A 527 -28.85 17.16 6.10
CA ALA A 527 -29.33 18.36 6.78
C ALA A 527 -30.02 19.37 5.84
N ASP A 528 -29.77 19.28 4.52
CA ASP A 528 -30.36 20.16 3.52
C ASP A 528 -31.64 19.58 2.88
N VAL A 529 -32.08 18.40 3.32
CA VAL A 529 -33.26 17.71 2.78
C VAL A 529 -34.50 18.04 3.59
N ASP A 530 -35.32 18.95 3.06
CA ASP A 530 -36.66 19.23 3.57
C ASP A 530 -37.73 18.32 2.94
N LEU A 531 -38.96 18.41 3.44
CA LEU A 531 -40.11 17.65 2.92
C LEU A 531 -40.33 17.90 1.42
N ALA A 532 -40.16 19.13 0.94
CA ALA A 532 -40.40 19.47 -0.46
C ALA A 532 -39.40 18.77 -1.39
N TYR A 533 -38.12 18.73 -1.00
CA TYR A 533 -37.08 18.01 -1.73
C TYR A 533 -37.27 16.49 -1.64
N ALA A 534 -37.66 15.98 -0.48
CA ALA A 534 -37.97 14.56 -0.29
C ALA A 534 -39.12 14.08 -1.17
N LEU A 535 -40.19 14.88 -1.31
CA LEU A 535 -41.30 14.59 -2.22
C LEU A 535 -40.86 14.57 -3.68
N LYS A 536 -40.02 15.52 -4.11
CA LYS A 536 -39.44 15.52 -5.47
C LYS A 536 -38.60 14.28 -5.75
N LEU A 537 -37.84 13.79 -4.77
CA LEU A 537 -37.08 12.55 -4.89
C LEU A 537 -38.00 11.35 -4.98
N LEU A 538 -39.06 11.30 -4.17
CA LEU A 538 -40.05 10.22 -4.17
C LEU A 538 -40.86 10.14 -5.47
N GLU A 539 -40.83 11.13 -6.36
CA GLU A 539 -41.38 10.99 -7.72
C GLU A 539 -40.57 10.03 -8.60
N LEU A 540 -39.31 9.77 -8.26
CA LEU A 540 -38.42 8.94 -9.05
C LEU A 540 -38.70 7.43 -8.84
N PRO A 541 -38.48 6.59 -9.89
CA PRO A 541 -38.14 6.96 -11.25
C PRO A 541 -39.32 7.61 -12.02
N LYS A 542 -39.03 8.66 -12.81
CA LYS A 542 -40.03 9.50 -13.50
C LYS A 542 -39.84 9.49 -15.02
N THR A 543 -40.93 9.48 -15.78
CA THR A 543 -40.89 9.64 -17.24
C THR A 543 -40.69 11.12 -17.59
N VAL A 544 -39.62 11.43 -18.34
CA VAL A 544 -39.28 12.80 -18.77
C VAL A 544 -39.72 13.10 -20.22
N GLY A 545 -40.10 12.08 -20.98
CA GLY A 545 -40.66 12.22 -22.31
C GLY A 545 -40.59 10.91 -23.11
N GLN A 546 -40.94 10.98 -24.39
CA GLN A 546 -40.77 9.87 -25.33
C GLN A 546 -39.59 10.14 -26.24
N ASP A 547 -38.83 9.09 -26.54
CA ASP A 547 -37.71 9.17 -27.47
C ASP A 547 -38.23 9.54 -28.87
N PRO A 548 -37.78 10.66 -29.47
CA PRO A 548 -38.34 11.18 -30.73
C PRO A 548 -38.21 10.23 -31.93
N LYS A 549 -37.29 9.24 -31.86
CA LYS A 549 -37.02 8.29 -32.95
C LYS A 549 -37.76 6.99 -32.79
N THR A 550 -38.07 6.59 -31.56
CA THR A 550 -38.58 5.24 -31.25
C THR A 550 -39.95 5.26 -30.58
N GLY A 551 -40.38 6.40 -30.03
CA GLY A 551 -41.62 6.54 -29.27
C GLY A 551 -41.59 5.86 -27.90
N GLU A 552 -40.47 5.24 -27.50
CA GLU A 552 -40.32 4.60 -26.19
C GLU A 552 -40.11 5.63 -25.08
N ASP A 553 -40.64 5.35 -23.89
CA ASP A 553 -40.50 6.22 -22.72
C ASP A 553 -39.03 6.34 -22.28
N LEU A 554 -38.64 7.58 -22.01
CA LEU A 554 -37.39 7.96 -21.37
C LEU A 554 -37.65 8.21 -19.89
N VAL A 555 -37.01 7.42 -19.04
CA VAL A 555 -37.25 7.42 -17.59
C VAL A 555 -35.97 7.78 -16.85
N THR A 556 -36.01 8.82 -16.03
CA THR A 556 -34.91 9.22 -15.15
C THR A 556 -35.04 8.60 -13.76
N GLY A 557 -33.91 8.40 -13.09
CA GLY A 557 -33.89 7.89 -11.72
C GLY A 557 -32.49 7.81 -11.13
N ILE A 558 -32.39 7.33 -9.89
CA ILE A 558 -31.12 7.17 -9.19
C ILE A 558 -30.82 5.68 -9.03
N GLY A 559 -29.64 5.26 -9.48
CA GLY A 559 -29.17 3.88 -9.37
C GLY A 559 -27.86 3.79 -8.59
N ARG A 560 -27.33 2.56 -8.46
CA ARG A 560 -26.08 2.26 -7.73
C ARG A 560 -24.84 3.06 -8.17
N TYR A 561 -24.87 3.67 -9.35
CA TYR A 561 -23.76 4.44 -9.92
C TYR A 561 -24.08 5.93 -10.09
N GLY A 562 -25.20 6.40 -9.53
CA GLY A 562 -25.68 7.78 -9.63
C GLY A 562 -26.93 7.94 -10.53
N PRO A 563 -27.28 9.20 -10.85
CA PRO A 563 -28.39 9.55 -11.73
C PRO A 563 -28.29 8.91 -13.12
N PHE A 564 -29.41 8.40 -13.63
CA PHE A 564 -29.48 7.76 -14.93
C PHE A 564 -30.74 8.17 -15.69
N VAL A 565 -30.66 8.01 -17.01
CA VAL A 565 -31.83 7.88 -17.89
C VAL A 565 -31.86 6.48 -18.50
N ARG A 566 -33.06 5.95 -18.66
CA ARG A 566 -33.31 4.62 -19.21
C ARG A 566 -34.34 4.67 -20.33
N ARG A 567 -34.05 3.92 -21.39
CA ARG A 567 -35.02 3.55 -22.43
C ARG A 567 -35.01 2.03 -22.58
N GLY A 568 -36.14 1.39 -22.29
CA GLY A 568 -36.22 -0.08 -22.24
C GLY A 568 -35.21 -0.69 -21.26
N LYS A 569 -34.30 -1.55 -21.73
CA LYS A 569 -33.25 -2.19 -20.90
C LYS A 569 -31.91 -1.42 -20.89
N VAL A 570 -31.81 -0.29 -21.58
CA VAL A 570 -30.55 0.46 -21.73
C VAL A 570 -30.51 1.63 -20.76
N PHE A 571 -29.41 1.76 -20.03
CA PHE A 571 -29.17 2.81 -19.04
C PHE A 571 -27.98 3.68 -19.45
N ALA A 572 -28.15 4.99 -19.46
CA ALA A 572 -27.09 5.96 -19.60
C ALA A 572 -27.03 6.85 -18.35
N SER A 573 -25.84 7.30 -17.97
CA SER A 573 -25.66 8.22 -16.85
C SER A 573 -26.10 9.63 -17.26
N LEU A 574 -26.80 10.32 -16.38
CA LEU A 574 -27.05 11.77 -16.52
C LEU A 574 -25.78 12.55 -16.14
N ARG A 575 -25.68 13.81 -16.57
CA ARG A 575 -24.48 14.64 -16.37
C ARG A 575 -24.48 15.28 -14.99
N SER A 576 -25.66 15.69 -14.53
CA SER A 576 -25.87 16.36 -13.24
C SER A 576 -27.05 15.75 -12.47
N VAL A 577 -27.24 16.22 -11.22
CA VAL A 577 -28.41 15.87 -10.40
C VAL A 577 -29.66 16.61 -10.88
N SER A 578 -29.54 17.86 -11.36
CA SER A 578 -30.67 18.64 -11.89
C SER A 578 -31.29 17.98 -13.12
N ASP A 579 -30.47 17.29 -13.93
CA ASP A 579 -30.94 16.52 -15.09
C ASP A 579 -31.96 15.42 -14.74
N LEU A 580 -32.10 15.02 -13.46
CA LEU A 580 -33.14 14.09 -13.05
C LEU A 580 -34.55 14.59 -13.39
N TRP A 581 -34.74 15.91 -13.38
CA TRP A 581 -36.02 16.56 -13.66
C TRP A 581 -35.99 17.41 -14.93
N ASP A 582 -34.85 17.99 -15.28
CA ASP A 582 -34.76 19.04 -16.31
C ASP A 582 -34.24 18.54 -17.67
N VAL A 583 -33.84 17.27 -17.80
CA VAL A 583 -33.28 16.74 -19.07
C VAL A 583 -34.33 16.72 -20.18
N SER A 584 -33.97 17.23 -21.37
CA SER A 584 -34.84 17.19 -22.55
C SER A 584 -34.96 15.76 -23.11
N PRO A 585 -36.07 15.39 -23.75
CA PRO A 585 -36.21 14.09 -24.43
C PRO A 585 -35.13 13.85 -25.50
N GLU A 586 -34.70 14.91 -26.19
CA GLU A 586 -33.64 14.88 -27.19
C GLU A 586 -32.28 14.54 -26.58
N ASP A 587 -31.91 15.19 -25.47
CA ASP A 587 -30.63 14.95 -24.78
C ASP A 587 -30.60 13.58 -24.10
N ALA A 588 -31.72 13.19 -23.47
CA ALA A 588 -31.91 11.87 -22.90
C ALA A 588 -31.77 10.76 -23.97
N SER A 589 -32.36 10.94 -25.15
CA SER A 589 -32.21 10.04 -26.29
C SER A 589 -30.76 9.95 -26.76
N ALA A 590 -30.06 11.10 -26.86
CA ALA A 590 -28.66 11.15 -27.26
C ALA A 590 -27.74 10.40 -26.29
N LEU A 591 -27.96 10.52 -24.97
CA LEU A 591 -27.21 9.78 -23.94
C LEU A 591 -27.36 8.26 -24.10
N ILE A 592 -28.59 7.80 -24.39
CA ILE A 592 -28.88 6.38 -24.62
C ILE A 592 -28.19 5.86 -25.89
N GLU A 593 -28.25 6.61 -26.98
CA GLU A 593 -27.63 6.23 -28.26
C GLU A 593 -26.10 6.18 -28.16
N ALA A 594 -25.49 7.17 -27.50
CA ALA A 594 -24.05 7.16 -27.24
C ALA A 594 -23.63 5.94 -26.42
N LYS A 595 -24.42 5.59 -25.39
CA LYS A 595 -24.16 4.40 -24.58
C LYS A 595 -24.24 3.11 -25.40
N LYS A 596 -25.25 2.97 -26.27
CA LYS A 596 -25.39 1.80 -27.18
C LYS A 596 -24.20 1.69 -28.14
N ALA A 597 -23.68 2.82 -28.62
CA ALA A 597 -22.53 2.88 -29.51
C ALA A 597 -21.17 2.69 -28.80
N GLY A 598 -21.16 2.50 -27.47
CA GLY A 598 -19.92 2.44 -26.68
C GLY A 598 -19.15 3.77 -26.65
N LYS A 599 -19.78 4.87 -27.05
CA LYS A 599 -19.19 6.22 -27.11
C LYS A 599 -19.46 6.95 -25.79
N ARG A 600 -18.48 7.71 -25.31
CA ARG A 600 -18.69 8.68 -24.22
C ARG A 600 -19.01 10.02 -24.86
N LEU A 601 -20.09 10.65 -24.43
CA LEU A 601 -20.38 12.04 -24.81
C LEU A 601 -19.57 12.98 -23.91
N PRO A 602 -19.12 14.12 -24.45
CA PRO A 602 -18.56 15.19 -23.64
C PRO A 602 -19.61 15.74 -22.68
N LEU A 603 -19.15 16.11 -21.48
CA LEU A 603 -19.92 16.90 -20.51
C LEU A 603 -20.20 18.28 -21.12
N LYS A 604 -19.17 18.89 -21.72
CA LYS A 604 -19.22 20.21 -22.37
C LYS A 604 -18.26 20.25 -23.56
N GLU A 605 -18.70 20.75 -24.70
CA GLU A 605 -17.82 21.06 -25.84
C GLU A 605 -17.39 22.52 -25.76
N LEU A 606 -16.08 22.78 -25.84
CA LEU A 606 -15.51 24.12 -25.68
C LEU A 606 -15.04 24.73 -27.02
N GLY A 607 -15.02 23.93 -28.09
CA GLY A 607 -14.58 24.31 -29.42
C GLY A 607 -13.08 24.09 -29.65
N ALA A 608 -12.57 24.58 -30.78
CA ALA A 608 -11.20 24.34 -31.20
C ALA A 608 -10.16 25.12 -30.36
N HIS A 609 -9.09 24.43 -29.98
CA HIS A 609 -7.91 25.00 -29.32
C HIS A 609 -7.32 26.11 -30.21
N PRO A 610 -7.06 27.33 -29.68
CA PRO A 610 -6.61 28.48 -30.47
C PRO A 610 -5.31 28.23 -31.27
N ASP A 611 -4.32 27.56 -30.67
CA ASP A 611 -3.04 27.29 -31.34
C ASP A 611 -3.01 26.00 -32.17
N SER A 612 -3.62 24.90 -31.69
CA SER A 612 -3.49 23.58 -32.31
C SER A 612 -4.65 23.23 -33.23
N GLY A 613 -5.77 23.94 -33.14
CA GLY A 613 -7.01 23.65 -33.86
C GLY A 613 -7.70 22.36 -33.44
N ALA A 614 -7.23 21.68 -32.38
CA ALA A 614 -7.84 20.44 -31.88
C ALA A 614 -9.12 20.75 -31.09
N GLU A 615 -10.18 19.97 -31.29
CA GLU A 615 -11.44 20.15 -30.55
C GLU A 615 -11.24 19.86 -29.06
N ILE A 616 -11.59 20.83 -28.22
CA ILE A 616 -11.51 20.73 -26.77
C ILE A 616 -12.87 20.37 -26.21
N SER A 617 -12.89 19.38 -25.31
CA SER A 617 -14.07 19.00 -24.57
C SER A 617 -13.77 18.65 -23.12
N VAL A 618 -14.77 18.83 -22.27
CA VAL A 618 -14.79 18.33 -20.90
C VAL A 618 -15.41 16.94 -20.90
N MET A 619 -14.74 15.97 -20.30
CA MET A 619 -15.12 14.56 -20.29
C MET A 619 -15.23 14.05 -18.85
N SER A 620 -16.08 13.03 -18.64
CA SER A 620 -16.14 12.30 -17.38
C SER A 620 -15.11 11.16 -17.34
N GLY A 621 -14.33 11.11 -16.25
CA GLY A 621 -13.23 10.17 -16.05
C GLY A 621 -13.29 9.41 -14.72
N ARG A 622 -12.55 8.28 -14.63
CA ARG A 622 -12.48 7.44 -13.42
C ARG A 622 -11.96 8.18 -12.19
N TYR A 623 -11.15 9.22 -12.40
CA TYR A 623 -10.48 9.99 -11.34
C TYR A 623 -11.10 11.40 -11.16
N GLY A 624 -12.27 11.63 -11.74
CA GLY A 624 -12.90 12.96 -11.82
C GLY A 624 -13.03 13.45 -13.27
N PRO A 625 -13.76 14.56 -13.47
CA PRO A 625 -13.92 15.21 -14.77
C PRO A 625 -12.57 15.77 -15.25
N TYR A 626 -12.37 15.82 -16.57
CA TYR A 626 -11.11 16.24 -17.18
C TYR A 626 -11.34 16.95 -18.52
N VAL A 627 -10.48 17.90 -18.85
CA VAL A 627 -10.41 18.54 -20.16
C VAL A 627 -9.55 17.68 -21.09
N THR A 628 -9.95 17.53 -22.35
CA THR A 628 -9.17 16.85 -23.38
C THR A 628 -9.22 17.57 -24.72
N ASP A 629 -8.10 17.53 -25.44
CA ASP A 629 -8.00 17.89 -26.86
C ASP A 629 -7.91 16.64 -27.78
N GLY A 630 -8.19 15.46 -27.24
CA GLY A 630 -8.05 14.15 -27.90
C GLY A 630 -6.70 13.47 -27.68
N ASP A 631 -5.63 14.22 -27.39
CA ASP A 631 -4.28 13.69 -27.16
C ASP A 631 -3.83 13.81 -25.69
N ILE A 632 -4.16 14.94 -25.05
CA ILE A 632 -3.80 15.30 -23.68
C ILE A 632 -5.06 15.33 -22.82
N ASN A 633 -4.98 14.77 -21.62
CA ASN A 633 -6.07 14.75 -20.64
C ASN A 633 -5.62 15.47 -19.36
N ALA A 634 -6.21 16.63 -19.07
CA ALA A 634 -5.96 17.42 -17.88
C ALA A 634 -7.12 17.30 -16.89
N THR A 635 -6.88 16.71 -15.72
CA THR A 635 -7.90 16.55 -14.68
C THR A 635 -8.31 17.91 -14.12
N ILE A 636 -9.62 18.14 -14.00
CA ILE A 636 -10.16 19.36 -13.38
C ILE A 636 -9.91 19.28 -11.86
N PRO A 637 -9.38 20.35 -11.22
CA PRO A 637 -9.13 20.36 -9.78
C PRO A 637 -10.36 20.03 -8.93
N LYS A 638 -10.14 19.39 -7.77
CA LYS A 638 -11.22 19.10 -6.83
C LYS A 638 -11.83 20.41 -6.32
N GLY A 639 -13.14 20.56 -6.44
CA GLY A 639 -13.90 21.74 -6.03
C GLY A 639 -14.25 22.70 -7.17
N THR A 640 -13.72 22.49 -8.38
CA THR A 640 -14.12 23.24 -9.58
C THR A 640 -15.28 22.54 -10.28
N ASP A 641 -16.37 23.27 -10.54
CA ASP A 641 -17.51 22.77 -11.29
C ASP A 641 -17.13 22.60 -12.79
N PRO A 642 -17.27 21.39 -13.37
CA PRO A 642 -17.01 21.15 -14.79
C PRO A 642 -17.82 22.03 -15.75
N GLU A 643 -19.01 22.49 -15.34
CA GLU A 643 -19.86 23.36 -16.16
C GLU A 643 -19.31 24.79 -16.24
N GLU A 644 -18.53 25.23 -15.25
CA GLU A 644 -17.92 26.56 -15.22
C GLU A 644 -16.62 26.65 -16.02
N VAL A 645 -16.06 25.51 -16.45
CA VAL A 645 -14.83 25.50 -17.25
C VAL A 645 -15.10 26.11 -18.63
N ASP A 646 -14.40 27.19 -18.96
CA ASP A 646 -14.41 27.82 -20.27
C ASP A 646 -13.22 27.39 -21.14
N LEU A 647 -13.22 27.83 -22.41
CA LEU A 647 -12.17 27.48 -23.37
C LEU A 647 -10.78 27.94 -22.93
N GLN A 648 -10.67 29.09 -22.25
CA GLN A 648 -9.39 29.63 -21.82
C GLN A 648 -8.81 28.81 -20.67
N MET A 649 -9.61 28.52 -19.65
CA MET A 649 -9.24 27.65 -18.53
C MET A 649 -8.82 26.27 -19.03
N ALA A 650 -9.54 25.72 -20.00
CA ALA A 650 -9.25 24.43 -20.59
C ALA A 650 -7.89 24.40 -21.32
N VAL A 651 -7.57 25.45 -22.09
CA VAL A 651 -6.27 25.58 -22.76
C VAL A 651 -5.13 25.67 -21.75
N GLU A 652 -5.30 26.45 -20.68
CA GLU A 652 -4.30 26.59 -19.61
C GLU A 652 -4.04 25.25 -18.90
N MET A 653 -5.10 24.51 -18.56
CA MET A 653 -5.00 23.19 -17.94
C MET A 653 -4.29 22.17 -18.84
N LEU A 654 -4.59 22.18 -20.14
CA LEU A 654 -3.92 21.31 -21.12
C LEU A 654 -2.44 21.68 -21.29
N ALA A 655 -2.11 22.97 -21.31
CA ALA A 655 -0.73 23.45 -21.41
C ALA A 655 0.11 23.08 -20.17
N GLU A 656 -0.43 23.26 -18.96
CA GLU A 656 0.20 22.79 -17.71
C GLU A 656 0.44 21.29 -17.73
N LYS A 657 -0.53 20.52 -18.23
CA LYS A 657 -0.43 19.06 -18.30
C LYS A 657 0.62 18.61 -19.32
N ALA A 658 0.70 19.29 -20.46
CA ALA A 658 1.72 19.07 -21.47
C ALA A 658 3.13 19.34 -20.92
N ALA A 659 3.31 20.44 -20.18
CA ALA A 659 4.58 20.80 -19.54
C ALA A 659 5.06 19.76 -18.51
N LYS A 660 4.12 19.05 -17.87
CA LYS A 660 4.40 17.96 -16.90
C LYS A 660 4.53 16.58 -17.58
N GLY A 661 4.70 16.54 -18.91
CA GLY A 661 4.92 15.30 -19.68
C GLY A 661 3.65 14.52 -20.04
N GLY A 662 2.48 15.13 -19.96
CA GLY A 662 1.21 14.51 -20.36
C GLY A 662 0.97 14.58 -21.87
N GLY A 663 0.93 13.43 -22.55
CA GLY A 663 0.50 13.29 -23.94
C GLY A 663 1.11 12.07 -24.63
N LYS A 664 0.41 11.46 -25.60
CA LYS A 664 1.04 10.52 -26.54
C LYS A 664 1.89 11.36 -27.50
N GLY A 665 3.21 11.16 -27.49
CA GLY A 665 4.18 12.01 -28.20
C GLY A 665 3.78 12.33 -29.65
N ARG A 666 3.43 13.58 -29.92
CA ARG A 666 3.08 14.05 -31.26
C ARG A 666 4.36 14.33 -32.06
N ARG A 667 4.61 13.53 -33.10
CA ARG A 667 5.69 13.74 -34.09
C ARG A 667 5.59 15.17 -34.64
N LYS A 668 6.63 15.99 -34.43
CA LYS A 668 6.77 17.32 -35.06
C LYS A 668 6.66 17.18 -36.58
N SER A 669 5.58 17.69 -37.17
CA SER A 669 5.49 17.91 -38.62
C SER A 669 6.47 19.03 -39.01
N LYS A 670 7.40 18.74 -39.91
CA LYS A 670 8.32 19.72 -40.51
C LYS A 670 7.53 20.89 -41.11
N LYS A 671 7.85 22.12 -40.71
CA LYS A 671 7.44 23.34 -41.42
C LYS A 671 7.98 23.26 -42.85
N SER A 672 7.08 23.30 -43.82
CA SER A 672 7.40 23.52 -45.23
C SER A 672 7.96 24.94 -45.39
N SER A 673 9.21 25.05 -45.83
CA SER A 673 9.79 26.30 -46.31
C SER A 673 9.02 26.80 -47.53
N LYS A 674 8.31 27.93 -47.40
CA LYS A 674 7.78 28.67 -48.56
C LYS A 674 8.94 29.35 -49.29
N LYS A 675 9.13 29.00 -50.56
CA LYS A 675 9.81 29.84 -51.55
C LYS A 675 8.96 31.09 -51.81
N LYS A 676 9.48 32.26 -51.47
CA LYS A 676 9.74 33.38 -52.39
C LYS A 676 10.45 34.49 -51.65
#